data_AF-A0A2V5TA69-F1
#
_entry.id   AF-A0A2V5TA69-F1
#
_cell.length_a   1.000
_cell.length_b   1.000
_cell.length_c   1.000
_cell.angle_alpha   90.00
_cell.angle_beta   90.00
_cell.angle_gamma   90.00
#
_symmetry.space_group_name_H-M   'P 1'
#
loop_
_entity.id
_entity.type
_entity.pdbx_description
1 polymer ?
#
loop_
_entity_poly.entity_id
_entity_poly.type
_entity_poly.pdbx_seq_one_letter_code
_entity_poly.pdbx_strand_id
1 'polypeptide(L)'
;MAESAFVAFYGILAKVRPHDSMAVRGPVWHGSRATCLPDVSIIVPVLNEAPLIRPFLRHLRARAPGAEIIVADGGSSDGTVDLASGFYDQLVHSERSRAMQMNAGARVARGDVLWFVHADAELPRGCLDEIAQILHQATVVGGYFRIRLPQGPVYRLTDGFAHYAGILLRMRCGDHGLFCRSTVFQDIGGFPEVPLMEDVEFFRRLRSCGRVVHSDKRILVSPRRYEAIGRVRLTFAYGFIATLYVFGVPLPKLASIYKRACGDAPVADPNRMATRRDRRPENQCMTNKTDSVHSISLSLNDMGVLNQLMHGAATGFLTLTQMVALAESPNPTMKAIVVHEYGGPEVLKYEDAPKPEPKEDQILVRVMAAGVNPVDEASRSQKYAKFFGITLPFIPGYDIAGVVEKIGAKITRFRTGDPVYAYLSLKDGGGYAEYAVATEVEAAPKPQSITFGEAAGVPVVALTAWQALIDTAKLSAGQTVLIHGGSGGVGTFAVQIAKARGAKVIATASTANQDLLKQLGADVAIDYTKQKFEDVAKDVDVVLDSVGKDTLARSYGVVKKGGFIVTLVARIDQGELDKHSIRGASLGVEPNSSQLTEIGKLIDEKKIKVVVSQTFPLSEAMKAQQQVATGHTRGKIVLRVAEEPK
;
A
#
# COMPACT_ATOMS: atom_id res chain seq x y z
N MET A 1 25.14 -13.79 32.13
CA MET A 1 23.70 -13.75 31.80
C MET A 1 23.41 -13.41 30.33
N ALA A 2 24.29 -12.73 29.58
CA ALA A 2 24.09 -12.44 28.16
C ALA A 2 24.39 -13.62 27.20
N GLU A 3 25.32 -14.52 27.53
CA GLU A 3 25.60 -15.72 26.71
C GLU A 3 24.47 -16.75 26.76
N SER A 4 23.78 -16.87 27.90
CA SER A 4 22.68 -17.81 28.09
C SER A 4 21.43 -17.45 27.29
N ALA A 5 21.19 -16.15 27.06
CA ALA A 5 20.09 -15.67 26.21
C ALA A 5 20.39 -15.86 24.71
N PHE A 6 21.67 -15.77 24.31
CA PHE A 6 22.11 -15.95 22.92
C PHE A 6 22.03 -17.42 22.48
N VAL A 7 22.39 -18.36 23.37
CA VAL A 7 22.26 -19.80 23.14
C VAL A 7 20.79 -20.25 23.15
N ALA A 8 19.93 -19.64 23.98
CA ALA A 8 18.49 -19.91 23.99
C ALA A 8 17.79 -19.46 22.69
N PHE A 9 18.18 -18.31 22.12
CA PHE A 9 17.67 -17.82 20.83
C PHE A 9 18.11 -18.72 19.65
N TYR A 10 19.35 -19.23 19.66
CA TYR A 10 19.86 -20.16 18.64
C TYR A 10 19.30 -21.58 18.76
N GLY A 11 19.05 -22.08 19.98
CA GLY A 11 18.45 -23.39 20.22
C GLY A 11 16.99 -23.50 19.75
N ILE A 12 16.27 -22.37 19.71
CA ILE A 12 14.91 -22.27 19.17
C ILE A 12 14.94 -22.24 17.63
N LEU A 13 15.90 -21.52 17.03
CA LEU A 13 16.08 -21.45 15.57
C LEU A 13 16.53 -22.78 14.93
N ALA A 14 17.31 -23.61 15.65
CA ALA A 14 17.74 -24.92 15.17
C ALA A 14 16.65 -26.02 15.19
N LYS A 15 15.49 -25.75 15.81
CA LYS A 15 14.36 -26.69 15.91
C LYS A 15 13.19 -26.39 14.99
N VAL A 16 13.21 -25.27 14.26
CA VAL A 16 12.20 -24.98 13.24
C VAL A 16 12.53 -25.76 11.98
N ARG A 17 12.00 -27.00 11.89
CA ARG A 17 11.91 -27.69 10.60
C ARG A 17 10.95 -26.90 9.71
N PRO A 18 11.28 -26.64 8.43
CA PRO A 18 10.32 -26.08 7.49
C PRO A 18 9.27 -27.15 7.18
N HIS A 19 8.15 -27.14 7.91
CA HIS A 19 6.90 -27.68 7.40
C HIS A 19 6.23 -26.59 6.58
N ASP A 20 6.66 -26.49 5.33
CA ASP A 20 5.87 -25.96 4.20
C ASP A 20 6.45 -26.58 2.91
N SER A 21 6.47 -27.91 2.88
CA SER A 21 6.55 -28.66 1.65
C SER A 21 5.16 -28.74 1.03
N MET A 22 4.78 -27.73 0.27
CA MET A 22 3.92 -27.94 -0.90
C MET A 22 4.58 -27.29 -2.11
N ALA A 23 5.69 -27.89 -2.52
CA ALA A 23 6.08 -27.87 -3.91
C ALA A 23 4.97 -28.59 -4.69
N VAL A 24 4.07 -27.82 -5.30
CA VAL A 24 3.21 -28.36 -6.36
C VAL A 24 4.13 -28.62 -7.55
N ARG A 25 4.60 -29.87 -7.67
CA ARG A 25 5.13 -30.37 -8.94
C ARG A 25 3.97 -30.41 -9.92
N GLY A 26 3.82 -29.35 -10.71
CA GLY A 26 3.01 -29.38 -11.93
C GLY A 26 3.66 -30.33 -12.94
N PRO A 27 2.87 -31.00 -13.80
CA PRO A 27 3.40 -31.96 -14.76
C PRO A 27 4.35 -31.26 -15.74
N VAL A 28 5.52 -31.86 -15.95
CA VAL A 28 6.41 -31.53 -17.06
C VAL A 28 5.68 -31.98 -18.33
N TRP A 29 5.19 -31.02 -19.10
CA TRP A 29 4.56 -31.29 -20.39
C TRP A 29 5.57 -31.03 -21.52
N HIS A 30 5.79 -32.06 -22.33
CA HIS A 30 6.37 -31.96 -23.67
C HIS A 30 5.21 -31.83 -24.66
N GLY A 31 5.20 -30.78 -25.48
CA GLY A 31 4.43 -30.76 -26.73
C GLY A 31 3.40 -29.63 -26.91
N SER A 32 3.81 -28.63 -27.70
CA SER A 32 3.05 -28.02 -28.80
C SER A 32 1.66 -27.40 -28.54
N ARG A 33 1.64 -26.17 -28.01
CA ARG A 33 0.92 -25.03 -28.60
C ARG A 33 1.79 -23.80 -28.45
N ALA A 34 2.03 -23.07 -29.53
CA ALA A 34 2.79 -21.83 -29.51
C ALA A 34 2.00 -20.76 -28.74
N THR A 35 2.19 -20.69 -27.43
CA THR A 35 1.85 -19.50 -26.65
C THR A 35 2.90 -18.45 -26.96
N CYS A 36 2.53 -17.38 -27.67
CA CYS A 36 3.43 -16.23 -27.81
C CYS A 36 3.85 -15.79 -26.40
N LEU A 37 5.17 -15.68 -26.19
CA LEU A 37 5.70 -15.10 -24.96
C LEU A 37 5.13 -13.67 -24.83
N PRO A 38 4.77 -13.22 -23.62
CA PRO A 38 4.30 -11.85 -23.43
C PRO A 38 5.39 -10.87 -23.82
N ASP A 39 5.02 -9.74 -24.41
CA ASP A 39 5.96 -8.69 -24.74
C ASP A 39 6.50 -8.08 -23.43
N VAL A 40 7.82 -8.14 -23.25
CA VAL A 40 8.49 -7.66 -22.04
C VAL A 40 9.27 -6.39 -22.36
N SER A 41 9.02 -5.33 -21.58
CA SER A 41 9.85 -4.12 -21.55
C SER A 41 10.75 -4.14 -20.32
N ILE A 42 12.06 -4.15 -20.55
CA ILE A 42 13.09 -4.13 -19.53
C ILE A 42 13.54 -2.69 -19.30
N ILE A 43 13.41 -2.24 -18.07
CA ILE A 43 13.73 -0.88 -17.65
C ILE A 43 15.03 -0.92 -16.85
N VAL A 44 16.03 -0.22 -17.37
CA VAL A 44 17.39 -0.16 -16.82
C VAL A 44 17.65 1.27 -16.35
N PRO A 45 17.48 1.58 -15.04
CA PRO A 45 17.85 2.87 -14.51
C PRO A 45 19.37 3.02 -14.48
N VAL A 46 19.87 4.16 -14.96
CA VAL A 46 21.31 4.49 -15.05
C VAL A 46 21.62 5.89 -14.51
N LEU A 47 22.66 6.01 -13.70
CA LEU A 47 23.31 7.22 -13.23
C LEU A 47 24.81 6.98 -13.04
N ASN A 48 25.62 7.40 -14.02
CA ASN A 48 27.08 7.27 -14.00
C ASN A 48 27.62 5.83 -13.88
N GLU A 49 27.13 4.92 -14.72
CA GLU A 49 27.60 3.54 -14.84
C GLU A 49 28.42 3.27 -16.12
N ALA A 50 29.18 4.24 -16.63
CA ALA A 50 30.01 4.08 -17.83
C ALA A 50 30.86 2.78 -17.84
N PRO A 51 31.47 2.33 -16.72
CA PRO A 51 32.27 1.11 -16.70
C PRO A 51 31.45 -0.19 -16.88
N LEU A 52 30.14 -0.14 -16.68
CA LEU A 52 29.25 -1.31 -16.59
C LEU A 52 28.25 -1.41 -17.73
N ILE A 53 27.74 -0.26 -18.18
CA ILE A 53 26.53 -0.22 -18.98
C ILE A 53 26.65 -0.98 -20.29
N ARG A 54 27.76 -0.80 -21.03
CA ARG A 54 27.95 -1.44 -22.33
C ARG A 54 28.11 -2.98 -22.22
N PRO A 55 28.98 -3.52 -21.34
CA PRO A 55 28.99 -4.96 -21.07
C PRO A 55 27.64 -5.51 -20.63
N PHE A 56 26.94 -4.78 -19.74
CA PHE A 56 25.64 -5.20 -19.22
C PHE A 56 24.57 -5.26 -20.31
N LEU A 57 24.42 -4.23 -21.14
CA LEU A 57 23.39 -4.22 -22.19
C LEU A 57 23.65 -5.30 -23.26
N ARG A 58 24.91 -5.62 -23.57
CA ARG A 58 25.24 -6.79 -24.41
C ARG A 58 24.79 -8.09 -23.77
N HIS A 59 25.07 -8.26 -22.48
CA HIS A 59 24.61 -9.44 -21.73
C HIS A 59 23.08 -9.51 -21.68
N LEU A 60 22.41 -8.38 -21.42
CA LEU A 60 20.96 -8.26 -21.39
C LEU A 60 20.34 -8.69 -22.72
N ARG A 61 20.84 -8.16 -23.83
CA ARG A 61 20.36 -8.50 -25.18
C ARG A 61 20.60 -9.98 -25.53
N ALA A 62 21.70 -10.57 -25.05
CA ALA A 62 21.99 -11.99 -25.25
C ALA A 62 21.09 -12.91 -24.38
N ARG A 63 20.64 -12.46 -23.20
CA ARG A 63 19.82 -13.25 -22.28
C ARG A 63 18.32 -13.09 -22.47
N ALA A 64 17.88 -11.94 -22.96
CA ALA A 64 16.49 -11.60 -23.23
C ALA A 64 16.30 -11.17 -24.69
N PRO A 65 16.59 -12.05 -25.67
CA PRO A 65 16.37 -11.73 -27.08
C PRO A 65 14.87 -11.50 -27.32
N GLY A 66 14.51 -10.36 -27.91
CA GLY A 66 13.12 -9.99 -28.21
C GLY A 66 12.43 -9.10 -27.18
N ALA A 67 13.02 -8.88 -26.01
CA ALA A 67 12.49 -7.89 -25.06
C ALA A 67 12.86 -6.46 -25.49
N GLU A 68 11.96 -5.50 -25.27
CA GLU A 68 12.27 -4.08 -25.42
C GLU A 68 13.19 -3.64 -24.28
N ILE A 69 14.28 -2.93 -24.57
CA ILE A 69 15.21 -2.41 -23.57
C ILE A 69 15.09 -0.89 -23.53
N ILE A 70 14.78 -0.38 -22.35
CA ILE A 70 14.58 1.04 -22.07
C ILE A 70 15.65 1.46 -21.06
N VAL A 71 16.54 2.36 -21.48
CA VAL A 71 17.52 2.97 -20.58
C VAL A 71 16.92 4.26 -20.02
N ALA A 72 16.82 4.33 -18.69
CA ALA A 72 16.28 5.48 -17.98
C ALA A 72 17.39 6.24 -17.26
N ASP A 73 17.90 7.29 -17.90
CA ASP A 73 19.03 8.08 -17.43
C ASP A 73 18.62 9.16 -16.43
N GLY A 74 19.26 9.17 -15.25
CA GLY A 74 19.02 10.13 -14.18
C GLY A 74 19.92 11.38 -14.24
N GLY A 75 20.49 11.69 -15.41
CA GLY A 75 21.44 12.78 -15.61
C GLY A 75 22.91 12.33 -15.48
N SER A 76 23.30 11.27 -16.19
CA SER A 76 24.71 10.83 -16.21
C SER A 76 25.62 11.87 -16.85
N SER A 77 26.85 11.96 -16.35
CA SER A 77 27.89 12.94 -16.75
C SER A 77 29.23 12.28 -17.14
N ASP A 78 29.32 10.96 -17.04
CA ASP A 78 30.55 10.17 -17.25
C ASP A 78 30.59 9.46 -18.62
N GLY A 79 29.69 9.81 -19.53
CA GLY A 79 29.55 9.16 -20.85
C GLY A 79 28.73 7.85 -20.84
N THR A 80 28.01 7.53 -19.76
CA THR A 80 27.14 6.35 -19.68
C THR A 80 26.18 6.22 -20.86
N VAL A 81 25.49 7.32 -21.24
CA VAL A 81 24.51 7.32 -22.32
C VAL A 81 25.16 7.04 -23.68
N ASP A 82 26.31 7.64 -23.95
CA ASP A 82 27.07 7.41 -25.19
C ASP A 82 27.51 5.95 -25.32
N LEU A 83 27.95 5.35 -24.21
CA LEU A 83 28.37 3.95 -24.17
C LEU A 83 27.19 2.97 -24.28
N ALA A 84 25.99 3.39 -23.86
CA ALA A 84 24.76 2.62 -24.00
C ALA A 84 24.20 2.64 -25.44
N SER A 85 24.56 3.63 -26.24
CA SER A 85 24.07 3.83 -27.60
C SER A 85 24.25 2.57 -28.46
N GLY A 86 23.19 2.22 -29.19
CA GLY A 86 23.13 1.04 -30.05
C GLY A 86 22.80 -0.28 -29.32
N PHE A 87 22.57 -0.27 -28.00
CA PHE A 87 22.19 -1.48 -27.25
C PHE A 87 20.79 -1.42 -26.60
N TYR A 88 20.14 -0.26 -26.61
CA TYR A 88 18.77 -0.06 -26.13
C TYR A 88 17.81 0.24 -27.29
N ASP A 89 16.51 0.05 -27.06
CA ASP A 89 15.44 0.38 -28.00
C ASP A 89 14.89 1.80 -27.74
N GLN A 90 14.86 2.21 -26.47
CA GLN A 90 14.48 3.56 -26.06
C GLN A 90 15.42 4.14 -24.99
N LEU A 91 15.63 5.45 -25.05
CA LEU A 91 16.30 6.23 -24.01
C LEU A 91 15.32 7.25 -23.47
N VAL A 92 15.21 7.33 -22.14
CA VAL A 92 14.42 8.36 -21.46
C VAL A 92 15.29 9.07 -20.43
N HIS A 93 15.17 10.39 -20.37
CA HIS A 93 15.82 11.20 -19.35
C HIS A 93 14.85 11.48 -18.20
N SER A 94 15.38 11.46 -16.98
CA SER A 94 14.66 11.66 -15.73
C SER A 94 15.52 12.51 -14.80
N GLU A 95 14.88 13.12 -13.80
CA GLU A 95 15.59 13.65 -12.65
C GLU A 95 16.35 12.54 -11.90
N ARG A 96 17.33 12.95 -11.09
CA ARG A 96 18.21 12.09 -10.30
C ARG A 96 17.47 11.42 -9.13
N SER A 97 16.59 10.49 -9.45
CA SER A 97 15.85 9.66 -8.49
C SER A 97 15.54 8.32 -9.13
N ARG A 98 15.87 7.25 -8.40
CA ARG A 98 15.68 5.89 -8.88
C ARG A 98 14.20 5.57 -9.16
N ALA A 99 13.30 6.01 -8.28
CA ALA A 99 11.85 5.88 -8.50
C ALA A 99 11.40 6.61 -9.77
N MET A 100 11.87 7.85 -9.98
CA MET A 100 11.52 8.63 -11.17
C MET A 100 12.06 7.98 -12.45
N GLN A 101 13.29 7.46 -12.43
CA GLN A 101 13.87 6.72 -13.56
C GLN A 101 13.04 5.48 -13.91
N MET A 102 12.68 4.67 -12.92
CA MET A 102 11.85 3.47 -13.14
C MET A 102 10.47 3.84 -13.69
N ASN A 103 9.83 4.89 -13.14
CA ASN A 103 8.54 5.39 -13.62
C ASN A 103 8.62 5.98 -15.03
N ALA A 104 9.67 6.72 -15.35
CA ALA A 104 9.90 7.30 -16.67
C ALA A 104 10.09 6.19 -17.73
N GLY A 105 10.89 5.17 -17.41
CA GLY A 105 11.05 4.01 -18.27
C GLY A 105 9.74 3.24 -18.49
N ALA A 106 8.97 3.02 -17.42
CA ALA A 106 7.67 2.36 -17.50
C ALA A 106 6.63 3.13 -18.34
N ARG A 107 6.70 4.47 -18.37
CA ARG A 107 5.76 5.32 -19.11
C ARG A 107 5.91 5.18 -20.63
N VAL A 108 7.12 4.90 -21.10
CA VAL A 108 7.41 4.76 -22.55
C VAL A 108 7.46 3.29 -23.00
N ALA A 109 7.27 2.36 -22.06
CA ALA A 109 7.27 0.94 -22.32
C ALA A 109 6.06 0.50 -23.15
N ARG A 110 6.29 -0.42 -24.09
CA ARG A 110 5.26 -0.98 -24.98
C ARG A 110 4.82 -2.39 -24.60
N GLY A 111 5.63 -3.09 -23.82
CA GLY A 111 5.36 -4.47 -23.42
C GLY A 111 4.23 -4.56 -22.39
N ASP A 112 3.55 -5.70 -22.39
CA ASP A 112 2.51 -6.07 -21.42
C ASP A 112 3.10 -6.37 -20.02
N VAL A 113 4.41 -6.60 -19.96
CA VAL A 113 5.15 -6.89 -18.74
C VAL A 113 6.31 -5.92 -18.61
N LEU A 114 6.43 -5.30 -17.43
CA LEU A 114 7.56 -4.47 -17.07
C LEU A 114 8.53 -5.26 -16.21
N TRP A 115 9.81 -5.22 -16.54
CA TRP A 115 10.88 -5.83 -15.77
C TRP A 115 11.97 -4.82 -15.42
N PHE A 116 12.20 -4.60 -14.13
CA PHE A 116 13.15 -3.61 -13.64
C PHE A 116 14.47 -4.30 -13.26
N VAL A 117 15.58 -3.90 -13.90
CA VAL A 117 16.88 -4.57 -13.75
C VAL A 117 18.00 -3.55 -13.58
N HIS A 118 18.91 -3.81 -12.64
CA HIS A 118 20.12 -3.00 -12.48
C HIS A 118 21.20 -3.27 -13.52
N ALA A 119 21.94 -2.22 -13.87
CA ALA A 119 23.06 -2.28 -14.80
C ALA A 119 24.27 -3.12 -14.33
N ASP A 120 24.25 -3.64 -13.10
CA ASP A 120 25.29 -4.50 -12.54
C ASP A 120 24.82 -5.94 -12.26
N ALA A 121 23.63 -6.31 -12.74
CA ALA A 121 23.03 -7.63 -12.56
C ALA A 121 23.47 -8.64 -13.62
N GLU A 122 23.74 -9.89 -13.23
CA GLU A 122 23.87 -11.00 -14.16
C GLU A 122 22.58 -11.82 -14.22
N LEU A 123 21.93 -11.78 -15.39
CA LEU A 123 20.67 -12.48 -15.63
C LEU A 123 20.82 -13.99 -15.93
N PRO A 124 19.91 -14.84 -15.43
CA PRO A 124 19.89 -16.27 -15.72
C PRO A 124 19.45 -16.53 -17.17
N ARG A 125 19.78 -17.72 -17.71
CA ARG A 125 19.28 -18.15 -19.04
C ARG A 125 17.79 -18.45 -19.00
N GLY A 126 17.07 -18.12 -20.07
CA GLY A 126 15.61 -18.29 -20.16
C GLY A 126 14.85 -17.45 -19.14
N CYS A 127 15.31 -16.23 -18.87
CA CYS A 127 14.66 -15.33 -17.92
C CYS A 127 13.27 -14.88 -18.40
N LEU A 128 13.09 -14.66 -19.71
CA LEU A 128 11.79 -14.31 -20.29
C LEU A 128 10.78 -15.45 -20.16
N ASP A 129 11.19 -16.69 -20.43
CA ASP A 129 10.33 -17.88 -20.27
C ASP A 129 9.87 -18.04 -18.82
N GLU A 130 10.77 -17.79 -17.87
CA GLU A 130 10.48 -17.85 -16.44
C GLU A 130 9.46 -16.78 -16.02
N ILE A 131 9.62 -15.54 -16.51
CA ILE A 131 8.66 -14.45 -16.29
C ILE A 131 7.30 -14.82 -16.87
N ALA A 132 7.28 -15.32 -18.11
CA ALA A 132 6.07 -15.76 -18.79
C ALA A 132 5.37 -16.89 -18.04
N GLN A 133 6.13 -17.88 -17.55
CA GLN A 133 5.59 -19.00 -16.78
C GLN A 133 4.97 -18.52 -15.45
N ILE A 134 5.64 -17.61 -14.75
CA ILE A 134 5.14 -17.05 -13.48
C ILE A 134 3.86 -16.25 -13.71
N LEU A 135 3.81 -15.45 -14.78
CA LEU A 135 2.67 -14.62 -15.13
C LEU A 135 1.60 -15.35 -15.95
N HIS A 136 1.77 -16.63 -16.27
CA HIS A 136 0.73 -17.39 -16.96
C HIS A 136 -0.56 -17.50 -16.12
N GLN A 137 -0.44 -17.49 -14.79
CA GLN A 137 -1.59 -17.50 -13.90
C GLN A 137 -2.18 -16.09 -13.77
N ALA A 138 -3.46 -15.93 -14.13
CA ALA A 138 -4.16 -14.64 -14.07
C ALA A 138 -4.17 -14.00 -12.65
N THR A 139 -4.07 -14.82 -11.61
CA THR A 139 -4.01 -14.36 -10.20
C THR A 139 -2.63 -13.82 -9.79
N VAL A 140 -1.60 -14.04 -10.61
CA VAL A 140 -0.24 -13.54 -10.38
C VAL A 140 -0.08 -12.21 -11.10
N VAL A 141 0.21 -11.18 -10.31
CA VAL A 141 0.31 -9.79 -10.78
C VAL A 141 1.75 -9.35 -11.04
N GLY A 142 2.71 -10.09 -10.48
CA GLY A 142 4.13 -9.84 -10.63
C GLY A 142 4.99 -10.89 -9.94
N GLY A 143 6.29 -10.68 -10.00
CA GLY A 143 7.26 -11.55 -9.38
C GLY A 143 8.64 -10.92 -9.27
N TYR A 144 9.59 -11.74 -8.85
CA TYR A 144 10.98 -11.31 -8.68
C TYR A 144 11.92 -12.51 -8.70
N PHE A 145 13.17 -12.27 -9.08
CA PHE A 145 14.22 -13.27 -9.02
C PHE A 145 14.89 -13.31 -7.64
N ARG A 146 15.40 -14.48 -7.29
CA ARG A 146 16.19 -14.63 -6.07
C ARG A 146 17.60 -14.06 -6.32
N ILE A 147 18.13 -13.31 -5.36
CA ILE A 147 19.50 -12.80 -5.45
C ILE A 147 20.48 -13.93 -5.14
N ARG A 148 21.65 -13.88 -5.76
CA ARG A 148 22.85 -14.60 -5.33
C ARG A 148 24.01 -13.60 -5.28
N LEU A 149 24.75 -13.57 -4.18
CA LEU A 149 26.03 -12.86 -4.11
C LEU A 149 27.19 -13.79 -4.55
N PRO A 150 28.32 -13.25 -5.05
CA PRO A 150 29.48 -14.06 -5.45
C PRO A 150 30.07 -14.91 -4.32
N GLN A 151 30.80 -15.98 -4.68
CA GLN A 151 31.36 -16.95 -3.74
C GLN A 151 32.39 -16.31 -2.78
N GLY A 152 32.07 -16.26 -1.48
CA GLY A 152 33.01 -15.95 -0.40
C GLY A 152 32.36 -16.21 0.97
N PRO A 153 33.12 -16.58 2.03
CA PRO A 153 32.57 -16.98 3.32
C PRO A 153 31.73 -15.88 4.00
N VAL A 154 32.13 -14.61 3.84
CA VAL A 154 31.39 -13.45 4.34
C VAL A 154 30.06 -13.27 3.58
N TYR A 155 30.06 -13.50 2.27
CA TYR A 155 28.87 -13.32 1.43
C TYR A 155 27.82 -14.41 1.65
N ARG A 156 28.20 -15.64 2.05
CA ARG A 156 27.24 -16.69 2.42
C ARG A 156 26.44 -16.34 3.67
N LEU A 157 27.07 -15.68 4.64
CA LEU A 157 26.45 -15.29 5.90
C LEU A 157 25.49 -14.10 5.69
N THR A 158 25.85 -13.17 4.81
CA THR A 158 24.99 -12.07 4.39
C THR A 158 23.86 -12.53 3.46
N ASP A 159 24.10 -13.49 2.56
CA ASP A 159 23.05 -14.11 1.72
C ASP A 159 22.03 -14.79 2.62
N GLY A 160 22.48 -15.57 3.61
CA GLY A 160 21.61 -16.20 4.60
C GLY A 160 20.80 -15.16 5.38
N PHE A 161 21.44 -14.20 6.03
CA PHE A 161 20.75 -13.21 6.85
C PHE A 161 19.82 -12.29 6.04
N ALA A 162 20.25 -11.75 4.90
CA ALA A 162 19.41 -10.91 4.05
C ALA A 162 18.26 -11.70 3.39
N HIS A 163 18.49 -12.97 3.04
CA HIS A 163 17.45 -13.86 2.54
C HIS A 163 16.41 -14.18 3.62
N TYR A 164 16.85 -14.58 4.82
CA TYR A 164 15.95 -14.90 5.93
C TYR A 164 15.27 -13.67 6.51
N ALA A 165 15.96 -12.53 6.64
CA ALA A 165 15.35 -11.26 7.03
C ALA A 165 14.39 -10.74 5.95
N GLY A 166 14.71 -10.87 4.66
CA GLY A 166 13.78 -10.54 3.57
C GLY A 166 12.55 -11.44 3.52
N ILE A 167 12.67 -12.71 3.92
CA ILE A 167 11.55 -13.66 4.07
C ILE A 167 10.73 -13.34 5.33
N LEU A 168 11.39 -13.13 6.48
CA LEU A 168 10.78 -12.87 7.79
C LEU A 168 10.07 -11.50 7.82
N LEU A 169 10.72 -10.47 7.28
CA LEU A 169 10.22 -9.09 7.21
C LEU A 169 9.44 -8.79 5.92
N ARG A 170 9.37 -9.76 5.00
CA ARG A 170 8.63 -9.68 3.71
C ARG A 170 9.00 -8.49 2.81
N MET A 171 10.22 -7.98 2.92
CA MET A 171 10.73 -6.85 2.12
C MET A 171 11.56 -7.35 0.94
N ARG A 172 11.43 -6.68 -0.21
CA ARG A 172 12.25 -6.93 -1.41
C ARG A 172 12.79 -5.62 -1.95
N CYS A 173 14.11 -5.53 -2.04
CA CYS A 173 14.82 -4.44 -2.68
C CYS A 173 14.99 -4.71 -4.18
N GLY A 174 15.25 -3.69 -5.01
CA GLY A 174 15.19 -3.82 -6.46
C GLY A 174 16.30 -4.66 -7.09
N ASP A 175 17.34 -5.03 -6.33
CA ASP A 175 18.36 -6.01 -6.71
C ASP A 175 17.77 -7.39 -7.07
N HIS A 176 16.52 -7.65 -6.64
CA HIS A 176 15.77 -8.86 -6.96
C HIS A 176 15.24 -8.92 -8.41
N GLY A 177 15.40 -7.87 -9.22
CA GLY A 177 14.89 -7.86 -10.59
C GLY A 177 13.37 -8.00 -10.62
N LEU A 178 12.66 -7.04 -10.01
CA LEU A 178 11.20 -7.05 -9.89
C LEU A 178 10.53 -6.97 -11.26
N PHE A 179 9.46 -7.73 -11.49
CA PHE A 179 8.64 -7.64 -12.69
C PHE A 179 7.14 -7.66 -12.35
N CYS A 180 6.33 -7.02 -13.18
CA CYS A 180 4.88 -6.99 -13.03
C CYS A 180 4.18 -6.75 -14.38
N ARG A 181 2.88 -6.98 -14.40
CA ARG A 181 2.05 -6.59 -15.55
C ARG A 181 2.02 -5.06 -15.67
N SER A 182 2.11 -4.53 -16.88
CA SER A 182 2.10 -3.10 -17.15
C SER A 182 0.81 -2.42 -16.66
N THR A 183 -0.34 -3.10 -16.81
CA THR A 183 -1.63 -2.63 -16.27
C THR A 183 -1.59 -2.49 -14.75
N VAL A 184 -1.10 -3.52 -14.05
CA VAL A 184 -0.98 -3.48 -12.58
C VAL A 184 -0.02 -2.39 -12.14
N PHE A 185 1.08 -2.16 -12.86
CA PHE A 185 2.01 -1.07 -12.56
C PHE A 185 1.33 0.30 -12.62
N GLN A 186 0.47 0.52 -13.63
CA GLN A 186 -0.32 1.74 -13.78
C GLN A 186 -1.35 1.87 -12.65
N ASP A 187 -2.06 0.78 -12.32
CA ASP A 187 -3.08 0.75 -11.27
C ASP A 187 -2.50 1.12 -9.89
N ILE A 188 -1.26 0.72 -9.59
CA ILE A 188 -0.60 1.02 -8.30
C ILE A 188 0.15 2.36 -8.28
N GLY A 189 0.08 3.12 -9.37
CA GLY A 189 0.76 4.42 -9.50
C GLY A 189 2.28 4.33 -9.58
N GLY A 190 2.83 3.19 -10.01
CA GLY A 190 4.26 2.96 -10.17
C GLY A 190 5.08 2.98 -8.86
N PHE A 191 6.38 3.24 -8.98
CA PHE A 191 7.28 3.37 -7.84
C PHE A 191 7.04 4.69 -7.10
N PRO A 192 6.91 4.67 -5.77
CA PRO A 192 6.75 5.88 -4.99
C PRO A 192 8.03 6.70 -4.96
N GLU A 193 7.89 8.03 -5.10
CA GLU A 193 9.00 8.99 -5.01
C GLU A 193 9.36 9.26 -3.55
N VAL A 194 9.96 8.26 -2.91
CA VAL A 194 10.42 8.32 -1.51
C VAL A 194 11.96 8.32 -1.45
N PRO A 195 12.57 8.94 -0.42
CA PRO A 195 14.01 9.11 -0.36
C PRO A 195 14.80 7.82 -0.09
N LEU A 196 14.12 6.75 0.35
CA LEU A 196 14.67 5.42 0.60
C LEU A 196 13.52 4.41 0.65
N MET A 197 13.78 3.14 0.30
CA MET A 197 12.84 2.01 0.36
C MET A 197 11.74 2.05 -0.72
N GLU A 198 11.98 2.74 -1.83
CA GLU A 198 11.07 2.83 -2.97
C GLU A 198 10.69 1.46 -3.54
N ASP A 199 11.65 0.52 -3.64
CA ASP A 199 11.40 -0.84 -4.13
C ASP A 199 10.55 -1.65 -3.16
N VAL A 200 10.74 -1.45 -1.85
CA VAL A 200 10.01 -2.17 -0.80
C VAL A 200 8.56 -1.71 -0.78
N GLU A 201 8.35 -0.40 -0.91
CA GLU A 201 7.01 0.18 -0.94
C GLU A 201 6.29 -0.16 -2.26
N PHE A 202 6.99 -0.13 -3.40
CA PHE A 202 6.46 -0.65 -4.66
C PHE A 202 6.08 -2.13 -4.56
N PHE A 203 6.95 -2.97 -4.01
CA PHE A 203 6.66 -4.39 -3.79
C PHE A 203 5.45 -4.60 -2.86
N ARG A 204 5.31 -3.76 -1.84
CA ARG A 204 4.14 -3.75 -0.94
C ARG A 204 2.85 -3.43 -1.69
N ARG A 205 2.85 -2.40 -2.54
CA ARG A 205 1.71 -2.01 -3.41
C ARG A 205 1.37 -3.09 -4.44
N LEU A 206 2.38 -3.69 -5.05
CA LEU A 206 2.18 -4.78 -6.00
C LEU A 206 1.49 -5.99 -5.32
N ARG A 207 1.86 -6.29 -4.08
CA ARG A 207 1.25 -7.35 -3.27
C ARG A 207 -0.18 -7.07 -2.82
N SER A 208 -0.60 -5.80 -2.71
CA SER A 208 -2.01 -5.48 -2.41
C SER A 208 -2.94 -5.79 -3.59
N CYS A 209 -2.43 -5.80 -4.83
CA CYS A 209 -3.24 -6.04 -6.03
C CYS A 209 -3.39 -7.52 -6.39
N GLY A 210 -2.51 -8.40 -5.91
CA GLY A 210 -2.63 -9.82 -6.18
C GLY A 210 -1.42 -10.64 -5.70
N ARG A 211 -1.31 -11.87 -6.20
CA ARG A 211 -0.23 -12.77 -5.78
C ARG A 211 1.06 -12.38 -6.47
N VAL A 212 2.14 -12.27 -5.69
CA VAL A 212 3.51 -12.04 -6.19
C VAL A 212 4.35 -13.28 -5.92
N VAL A 213 5.00 -13.81 -6.95
CA VAL A 213 5.71 -15.10 -6.90
C VAL A 213 7.21 -14.89 -7.11
N HIS A 214 8.04 -15.63 -6.40
CA HIS A 214 9.48 -15.61 -6.67
C HIS A 214 9.84 -16.63 -7.75
N SER A 215 10.83 -16.32 -8.57
CA SER A 215 11.46 -17.28 -9.47
C SER A 215 12.37 -18.25 -8.72
N ASP A 216 12.47 -19.48 -9.24
CA ASP A 216 13.47 -20.45 -8.79
C ASP A 216 14.86 -20.18 -9.39
N LYS A 217 14.92 -19.37 -10.46
CA LYS A 217 16.16 -18.84 -11.04
C LYS A 217 16.69 -17.68 -10.20
N ARG A 218 17.99 -17.43 -10.35
CA ARG A 218 18.70 -16.41 -9.57
C ARG A 218 19.34 -15.36 -10.45
N ILE A 219 19.25 -14.10 -10.01
CA ILE A 219 20.04 -12.98 -10.54
C ILE A 219 21.29 -12.85 -9.66
N LEU A 220 22.46 -12.80 -10.28
CA LEU A 220 23.71 -12.50 -9.57
C LEU A 220 23.82 -10.98 -9.42
N VAL A 221 24.06 -10.52 -8.19
CA VAL A 221 24.19 -9.09 -7.89
C VAL A 221 25.65 -8.77 -7.56
N SER A 222 26.10 -7.61 -8.01
CA SER A 222 27.46 -7.12 -7.80
C SER A 222 27.78 -6.86 -6.31
N PRO A 223 28.94 -7.32 -5.80
CA PRO A 223 29.34 -7.09 -4.41
C PRO A 223 29.96 -5.70 -4.19
N ARG A 224 30.07 -4.86 -5.23
CA ARG A 224 30.82 -3.58 -5.20
C ARG A 224 30.47 -2.69 -4.02
N ARG A 225 29.18 -2.56 -3.70
CA ARG A 225 28.72 -1.72 -2.59
C ARG A 225 29.16 -2.27 -1.23
N TYR A 226 29.14 -3.60 -1.08
CA TYR A 226 29.68 -4.29 0.10
C TYR A 226 31.20 -4.13 0.21
N GLU A 227 31.91 -4.06 -0.91
CA GLU A 227 33.35 -3.84 -0.94
C GLU A 227 33.73 -2.38 -0.65
N ALA A 228 32.97 -1.41 -1.15
CA ALA A 228 33.22 0.01 -0.96
C ALA A 228 32.92 0.50 0.47
N ILE A 229 31.79 0.08 1.05
CA ILE A 229 31.35 0.53 2.40
C ILE A 229 31.91 -0.38 3.51
N GLY A 230 32.25 -1.63 3.17
CA GLY A 230 32.65 -2.66 4.11
C GLY A 230 31.52 -3.67 4.36
N ARG A 231 31.85 -4.96 4.18
CA ARG A 231 30.89 -6.08 4.10
C ARG A 231 30.01 -6.21 5.35
N VAL A 232 30.63 -6.06 6.52
CA VAL A 232 29.96 -6.17 7.82
C VAL A 232 29.13 -4.93 8.10
N ARG A 233 29.72 -3.74 7.88
CA ARG A 233 29.07 -2.44 8.09
C ARG A 233 27.80 -2.28 7.26
N LEU A 234 27.85 -2.62 5.97
CA LEU A 234 26.69 -2.51 5.09
C LEU A 234 25.58 -3.49 5.46
N THR A 235 25.92 -4.73 5.84
CA THR A 235 24.93 -5.71 6.30
C THR A 235 24.23 -5.25 7.57
N PHE A 236 24.97 -4.73 8.55
CA PHE A 236 24.35 -4.17 9.76
C PHE A 236 23.52 -2.93 9.45
N ALA A 237 23.98 -2.04 8.57
CA ALA A 237 23.22 -0.88 8.15
C ALA A 237 21.89 -1.29 7.49
N TYR A 238 21.90 -2.26 6.57
CA TYR A 238 20.67 -2.78 5.96
C TYR A 238 19.75 -3.45 6.97
N GLY A 239 20.29 -4.31 7.85
CA GLY A 239 19.50 -4.96 8.91
C GLY A 239 18.87 -3.94 9.88
N PHE A 240 19.62 -2.92 10.28
CA PHE A 240 19.15 -1.86 11.16
C PHE A 240 18.07 -1.00 10.50
N ILE A 241 18.29 -0.56 9.25
CA ILE A 241 17.28 0.21 8.49
C ILE A 241 16.01 -0.61 8.27
N ALA A 242 16.15 -1.88 7.88
CA ALA A 242 15.04 -2.83 7.76
C ALA A 242 14.24 -2.94 9.05
N THR A 243 14.93 -3.00 10.20
CA THR A 243 14.30 -3.12 11.52
C THR A 243 13.54 -1.83 11.86
N LEU A 244 14.17 -0.67 11.71
CA LEU A 244 13.53 0.63 11.96
C LEU A 244 12.34 0.88 11.03
N TYR A 245 12.41 0.44 9.77
CA TYR A 245 11.29 0.48 8.84
C TYR A 245 10.09 -0.34 9.36
N VAL A 246 10.33 -1.56 9.86
CA VAL A 246 9.30 -2.42 10.44
C VAL A 246 8.68 -1.80 11.70
N PHE A 247 9.48 -1.07 12.50
CA PHE A 247 9.00 -0.31 13.65
C PHE A 247 8.36 1.04 13.29
N GLY A 248 8.10 1.32 12.00
CA GLY A 248 7.33 2.48 11.57
C GLY A 248 8.11 3.79 11.57
N VAL A 249 9.45 3.77 11.60
CA VAL A 249 10.25 4.99 11.52
C VAL A 249 10.04 5.66 10.16
N PRO A 250 9.74 6.98 10.10
CA PRO A 250 9.50 7.69 8.85
C PRO A 250 10.66 7.58 7.84
N LEU A 251 10.33 7.38 6.55
CA LEU A 251 11.29 7.19 5.46
C LEU A 251 12.37 8.30 5.36
N PRO A 252 12.07 9.60 5.55
CA PRO A 252 13.11 10.63 5.54
C PRO A 252 14.12 10.47 6.69
N LYS A 253 13.68 9.99 7.86
CA LYS A 253 14.58 9.69 8.99
C LYS A 253 15.43 8.47 8.68
N LEU A 254 14.86 7.43 8.08
CA LEU A 254 15.63 6.26 7.62
C LEU A 254 16.69 6.65 6.59
N ALA A 255 16.35 7.52 5.62
CA ALA A 255 17.29 8.03 4.65
C ALA A 255 18.45 8.79 5.32
N SER A 256 18.16 9.63 6.32
CA SER A 256 19.20 10.33 7.11
C SER A 256 20.10 9.37 7.90
N ILE A 257 19.52 8.36 8.56
CA ILE A 257 20.26 7.32 9.29
C ILE A 257 21.13 6.51 8.34
N TYR A 258 20.58 6.10 7.20
CA TYR A 258 21.30 5.35 6.16
C TYR A 258 22.48 6.18 5.62
N LYS A 259 22.24 7.46 5.32
CA LYS A 259 23.27 8.40 4.86
C LYS A 259 24.40 8.55 5.88
N ARG A 260 24.08 8.64 7.17
CA ARG A 260 25.09 8.70 8.26
C ARG A 260 25.85 7.38 8.42
N ALA A 261 25.15 6.26 8.34
CA ALA A 261 25.74 4.93 8.52
C ALA A 261 26.66 4.53 7.37
N CYS A 262 26.33 4.93 6.13
CA CYS A 262 27.02 4.50 4.92
C CYS A 262 27.88 5.60 4.26
N GLY A 263 27.70 6.88 4.63
CA GLY A 263 28.32 8.03 3.98
C GLY A 263 27.73 8.33 2.60
N ASP A 264 28.06 9.50 2.03
CA ASP A 264 27.97 9.74 0.59
C ASP A 264 29.12 8.96 -0.07
N ALA A 265 29.04 7.63 -0.11
CA ALA A 265 30.11 6.82 -0.71
C ALA A 265 30.24 7.21 -2.20
N PRO A 266 31.37 7.82 -2.62
CA PRO A 266 31.62 8.05 -4.03
C PRO A 266 31.77 6.69 -4.72
N VAL A 267 31.35 6.59 -5.97
CA VAL A 267 31.80 5.51 -6.86
C VAL A 267 33.33 5.54 -6.83
N ALA A 268 33.95 4.52 -6.23
CA ALA A 268 35.40 4.44 -6.17
C ALA A 268 35.96 4.39 -7.59
N ASP A 269 36.88 5.32 -7.88
CA ASP A 269 37.64 5.38 -9.13
C ASP A 269 38.29 4.01 -9.42
N PRO A 270 37.93 3.34 -10.53
CA PRO A 270 38.49 2.04 -10.88
C PRO A 270 39.99 2.09 -11.21
N ASN A 271 40.60 3.27 -11.40
CA ASN A 271 42.03 3.40 -11.69
C ASN A 271 42.95 3.12 -10.49
N ARG A 272 42.44 2.96 -9.27
CA ARG A 272 43.29 2.65 -8.11
C ARG A 272 43.65 1.16 -7.94
N MET A 273 43.12 0.26 -8.78
CA MET A 273 43.48 -1.16 -8.78
C MET A 273 44.44 -1.59 -9.90
N ALA A 274 44.80 -0.70 -10.84
CA ALA A 274 45.66 -1.04 -11.96
C ALA A 274 47.18 -0.91 -11.68
N THR A 275 47.61 -0.23 -10.61
CA THR A 275 49.04 0.06 -10.36
C THR A 275 49.73 -0.89 -9.38
N ARG A 276 49.07 -1.98 -8.94
CA ARG A 276 49.65 -2.94 -7.98
C ARG A 276 49.86 -4.36 -8.50
N ARG A 277 49.80 -4.56 -9.83
CA ARG A 277 50.03 -5.87 -10.47
C ARG A 277 51.29 -5.99 -11.32
N ASP A 278 52.10 -4.95 -11.41
CA ASP A 278 53.26 -4.97 -12.31
C ASP A 278 54.52 -4.38 -11.66
N ARG A 279 55.12 -5.15 -10.74
CA ARG A 279 56.57 -5.15 -10.45
C ARG A 279 56.95 -6.51 -9.85
N ARG A 280 57.38 -7.44 -10.69
CA ARG A 280 58.38 -8.44 -10.26
C ARG A 280 59.74 -7.76 -10.21
N PRO A 281 60.60 -8.16 -9.28
CA PRO A 281 61.98 -8.44 -9.67
C PRO A 281 62.37 -9.87 -9.31
N GLU A 282 63.12 -10.46 -10.23
CA GLU A 282 63.82 -11.73 -10.12
C GLU A 282 65.05 -11.62 -9.20
N ASN A 283 65.44 -12.78 -8.67
CA ASN A 283 66.77 -13.19 -8.22
C ASN A 283 67.44 -12.44 -7.05
N GLN A 284 67.56 -13.11 -5.89
CA GLN A 284 68.86 -13.65 -5.45
C GLN A 284 68.78 -14.61 -4.24
N CYS A 285 69.80 -15.47 -4.21
CA CYS A 285 70.02 -16.72 -3.48
C CYS A 285 70.39 -16.58 -1.98
N MET A 286 70.20 -17.67 -1.23
CA MET A 286 70.94 -18.14 -0.02
C MET A 286 70.76 -17.33 1.29
N THR A 287 70.55 -17.87 2.51
CA THR A 287 70.68 -19.22 3.13
C THR A 287 70.03 -19.21 4.51
N ASN A 288 69.47 -20.37 4.93
CA ASN A 288 69.31 -20.94 6.28
C ASN A 288 69.08 -20.03 7.52
N LYS A 289 67.92 -20.19 8.19
CA LYS A 289 67.80 -20.86 9.51
C LYS A 289 66.34 -20.89 10.04
N THR A 290 65.89 -22.11 10.32
CA THR A 290 65.04 -22.60 11.43
C THR A 290 64.04 -21.69 12.17
N ASP A 291 62.82 -22.24 12.26
CA ASP A 291 61.89 -22.30 13.40
C ASP A 291 60.62 -21.44 13.42
N SER A 292 59.52 -22.20 13.58
CA SER A 292 58.29 -21.92 14.33
C SER A 292 57.11 -21.25 13.61
N VAL A 293 55.96 -21.85 13.91
CA VAL A 293 54.60 -21.55 13.45
C VAL A 293 54.16 -20.18 13.98
N HIS A 294 53.69 -19.29 13.11
CA HIS A 294 53.07 -18.03 13.51
C HIS A 294 51.60 -17.92 13.08
N SER A 295 50.80 -17.72 14.13
CA SER A 295 49.42 -17.30 14.15
C SER A 295 49.21 -15.96 13.44
N ILE A 296 48.07 -15.83 12.76
CA ILE A 296 47.61 -14.58 12.16
C ILE A 296 47.19 -13.64 13.30
N SER A 297 48.01 -12.62 13.57
CA SER A 297 47.68 -11.53 14.48
C SER A 297 46.80 -10.49 13.77
N LEU A 298 45.63 -10.22 14.35
CA LEU A 298 44.84 -9.02 14.04
C LEU A 298 45.52 -7.81 14.70
N SER A 299 45.64 -6.73 13.94
CA SER A 299 46.21 -5.45 14.38
C SER A 299 45.43 -4.86 15.57
N LEU A 300 46.17 -4.42 16.60
CA LEU A 300 45.66 -3.83 17.84
C LEU A 300 44.86 -2.52 17.67
N ASN A 301 44.82 -1.93 16.47
CA ASN A 301 44.03 -0.72 16.22
C ASN A 301 42.53 -0.97 15.98
N ASP A 302 42.12 -2.20 15.63
CA ASP A 302 40.69 -2.52 15.37
C ASP A 302 39.91 -2.87 16.66
N MET A 303 40.61 -3.20 17.75
CA MET A 303 40.01 -3.47 19.07
C MET A 303 39.78 -2.20 19.90
N GLY A 304 40.56 -1.14 19.67
CA GLY A 304 40.42 0.14 20.37
C GLY A 304 39.15 0.91 19.98
N VAL A 305 38.81 0.89 18.69
CA VAL A 305 37.58 1.52 18.16
C VAL A 305 36.33 0.76 18.62
N LEU A 306 36.41 -0.57 18.73
CA LEU A 306 35.33 -1.41 19.25
C LEU A 306 35.09 -1.15 20.75
N ASN A 307 36.16 -0.96 21.54
CA ASN A 307 36.02 -0.73 22.98
C ASN A 307 35.53 0.71 23.30
N GLN A 308 35.89 1.71 22.49
CA GLN A 308 35.34 3.08 22.58
C GLN A 308 33.86 3.15 22.16
N LEU A 309 33.45 2.38 21.14
CA LEU A 309 32.04 2.28 20.73
C LEU A 309 31.19 1.52 21.76
N MET A 310 31.74 0.47 22.39
CA MET A 310 31.04 -0.31 23.41
C MET A 310 30.94 0.43 24.75
N HIS A 311 31.95 1.22 25.15
CA HIS A 311 31.86 2.06 26.35
C HIS A 311 30.96 3.29 26.15
N GLY A 312 30.97 3.92 24.97
CA GLY A 312 30.04 5.00 24.62
C GLY A 312 28.58 4.51 24.51
N ALA A 313 28.37 3.26 24.06
CA ALA A 313 27.05 2.63 24.06
C ALA A 313 26.54 2.33 25.47
N ALA A 314 27.40 1.92 26.41
CA ALA A 314 26.99 1.58 27.78
C ALA A 314 26.70 2.80 28.67
N THR A 315 27.45 3.90 28.53
CA THR A 315 27.17 5.16 29.24
C THR A 315 26.02 5.95 28.59
N GLY A 316 25.85 5.83 27.27
CA GLY A 316 24.67 6.33 26.56
C GLY A 316 23.38 5.56 26.91
N PHE A 317 23.47 4.27 27.21
CA PHE A 317 22.31 3.46 27.61
C PHE A 317 21.78 3.86 29.00
N LEU A 318 22.67 4.07 29.98
CA LEU A 318 22.30 4.44 31.35
C LEU A 318 21.69 5.85 31.45
N THR A 319 22.08 6.77 30.57
CA THR A 319 21.47 8.10 30.46
C THR A 319 20.17 8.09 29.64
N LEU A 320 20.02 7.21 28.64
CA LEU A 320 18.76 7.05 27.92
C LEU A 320 17.66 6.45 28.81
N THR A 321 17.96 5.48 29.68
CA THR A 321 16.93 4.90 30.57
C THR A 321 16.41 5.92 31.59
N GLN A 322 17.26 6.84 32.07
CA GLN A 322 16.83 7.96 32.92
C GLN A 322 16.16 9.09 32.13
N MET A 323 16.54 9.37 30.87
CA MET A 323 15.86 10.34 30.02
C MET A 323 14.51 9.84 29.48
N VAL A 324 14.35 8.52 29.26
CA VAL A 324 13.05 7.88 28.95
C VAL A 324 12.15 7.90 30.18
N ALA A 325 12.70 7.68 31.38
CA ALA A 325 11.95 7.80 32.64
C ALA A 325 11.62 9.26 33.03
N LEU A 326 12.31 10.26 32.49
CA LEU A 326 12.04 11.69 32.70
C LEU A 326 11.21 12.34 31.57
N ALA A 327 10.86 11.59 30.51
CA ALA A 327 10.03 12.06 29.39
C ALA A 327 8.62 11.45 29.36
N GLU A 328 8.30 10.48 30.23
CA GLU A 328 6.92 10.02 30.43
C GLU A 328 6.23 10.90 31.47
N SER A 329 5.82 12.09 31.05
CA SER A 329 4.47 12.50 31.45
C SER A 329 3.54 11.45 30.85
N PRO A 330 2.64 10.80 31.61
CA PRO A 330 1.73 9.82 31.02
C PRO A 330 1.02 10.51 29.85
N ASN A 331 1.19 9.97 28.64
CA ASN A 331 0.42 10.46 27.50
C ASN A 331 -1.05 10.48 27.95
N PRO A 332 -1.75 11.61 27.80
CA PRO A 332 -3.13 11.68 28.23
C PRO A 332 -3.91 10.51 27.62
N THR A 333 -4.64 9.78 28.44
CA THR A 333 -5.47 8.65 27.99
C THR A 333 -6.85 9.15 27.56
N MET A 334 -7.52 8.37 26.73
CA MET A 334 -8.88 8.60 26.27
C MET A 334 -9.66 7.29 26.24
N LYS A 335 -11.00 7.35 26.30
CA LYS A 335 -11.84 6.17 26.05
C LYS A 335 -11.93 5.88 24.55
N ALA A 336 -11.79 4.60 24.21
CA ALA A 336 -11.86 4.13 22.84
C ALA A 336 -12.39 2.68 22.77
N ILE A 337 -12.75 2.27 21.56
CA ILE A 337 -12.94 0.88 21.22
C ILE A 337 -11.64 0.36 20.61
N VAL A 338 -11.00 -0.59 21.27
CA VAL A 338 -9.72 -1.16 20.85
C VAL A 338 -9.91 -2.61 20.43
N VAL A 339 -9.29 -2.97 19.31
CA VAL A 339 -9.28 -4.32 18.75
C VAL A 339 -7.86 -4.87 18.88
N HIS A 340 -7.67 -5.87 19.75
CA HIS A 340 -6.39 -6.52 20.01
C HIS A 340 -6.16 -7.75 19.12
N GLU A 341 -7.23 -8.33 18.59
CA GLU A 341 -7.19 -9.49 17.71
C GLU A 341 -8.28 -9.40 16.63
N TYR A 342 -8.04 -10.06 15.49
CA TYR A 342 -9.03 -10.14 14.42
C TYR A 342 -10.15 -11.11 14.80
N GLY A 343 -11.41 -10.77 14.55
CA GLY A 343 -12.55 -11.61 14.93
C GLY A 343 -13.91 -10.97 14.66
N GLY A 344 -14.97 -11.57 15.22
CA GLY A 344 -16.33 -11.03 15.20
C GLY A 344 -16.50 -9.89 16.20
N PRO A 345 -17.68 -9.26 16.30
CA PRO A 345 -17.92 -8.07 17.13
C PRO A 345 -17.46 -8.17 18.60
N GLU A 346 -17.34 -9.37 19.16
CA GLU A 346 -16.86 -9.67 20.51
C GLU A 346 -15.43 -9.17 20.82
N VAL A 347 -14.61 -8.90 19.79
CA VAL A 347 -13.25 -8.38 19.94
C VAL A 347 -13.19 -6.86 20.17
N LEU A 348 -14.32 -6.15 20.04
CA LEU A 348 -14.42 -4.72 20.31
C LEU A 348 -14.40 -4.47 21.82
N LYS A 349 -13.29 -3.95 22.36
CA LYS A 349 -13.13 -3.68 23.80
C LYS A 349 -13.22 -2.19 24.09
N TYR A 350 -14.12 -1.78 24.98
CA TYR A 350 -14.22 -0.41 25.45
C TYR A 350 -13.26 -0.18 26.62
N GLU A 351 -12.19 0.56 26.38
CA GLU A 351 -11.06 0.69 27.32
C GLU A 351 -10.34 2.04 27.18
N ASP A 352 -9.34 2.27 28.04
CA ASP A 352 -8.45 3.42 27.93
C ASP A 352 -7.37 3.18 26.87
N ALA A 353 -7.17 4.16 25.99
CA ALA A 353 -6.16 4.16 24.95
C ALA A 353 -5.37 5.49 24.97
N PRO A 354 -4.14 5.53 24.42
CA PRO A 354 -3.39 6.78 24.30
C PRO A 354 -4.15 7.79 23.42
N LYS A 355 -4.30 9.03 23.90
CA LYS A 355 -4.81 10.14 23.07
C LYS A 355 -3.80 10.41 21.94
N PRO A 356 -4.25 10.45 20.67
CA PRO A 356 -3.35 10.72 19.56
C PRO A 356 -2.89 12.18 19.55
N GLU A 357 -1.64 12.39 19.13
CA GLU A 357 -1.11 13.72 18.84
C GLU A 357 -1.11 13.97 17.32
N PRO A 358 -1.65 15.10 16.83
CA PRO A 358 -1.70 15.36 15.40
C PRO A 358 -0.30 15.65 14.85
N LYS A 359 -0.01 15.12 13.66
CA LYS A 359 1.17 15.52 12.87
C LYS A 359 1.01 16.95 12.35
N GLU A 360 2.07 17.49 11.73
CA GLU A 360 2.08 18.84 11.17
C GLU A 360 0.95 19.07 10.16
N ASP A 361 0.55 18.06 9.40
CA ASP A 361 -0.49 18.09 8.36
C ASP A 361 -1.85 17.55 8.82
N GLN A 362 -2.04 17.39 10.14
CA GLN A 362 -3.25 16.83 10.72
C GLN A 362 -3.92 17.79 11.70
N ILE A 363 -5.23 17.64 11.82
CA ILE A 363 -6.03 18.16 12.91
C ILE A 363 -6.31 17.03 13.90
N LEU A 364 -6.35 17.36 15.19
CA LEU A 364 -6.92 16.53 16.23
C LEU A 364 -8.36 16.95 16.44
N VAL A 365 -9.28 16.01 16.35
CA VAL A 365 -10.71 16.23 16.51
C VAL A 365 -11.17 15.60 17.81
N ARG A 366 -11.82 16.38 18.67
CA ARG A 366 -12.64 15.85 19.77
C ARG A 366 -13.93 15.32 19.18
N VAL A 367 -14.06 14.00 19.12
CA VAL A 367 -15.15 13.31 18.44
C VAL A 367 -16.42 13.41 19.28
N MET A 368 -17.51 13.87 18.67
CA MET A 368 -18.84 13.92 19.30
C MET A 368 -19.66 12.70 18.92
N ALA A 369 -19.57 12.30 17.65
CA ALA A 369 -20.22 11.11 17.13
C ALA A 369 -19.39 10.43 16.04
N ALA A 370 -19.58 9.13 15.88
CA ALA A 370 -18.95 8.33 14.85
C ALA A 370 -19.99 7.52 14.06
N GLY A 371 -19.82 7.40 12.76
CA GLY A 371 -20.70 6.58 11.92
C GLY A 371 -20.28 5.11 11.95
N VAL A 372 -21.26 4.20 11.93
CA VAL A 372 -21.03 2.75 11.83
C VAL A 372 -21.24 2.30 10.39
N ASN A 373 -20.31 1.53 9.84
CA ASN A 373 -20.30 1.06 8.46
C ASN A 373 -19.94 -0.43 8.35
N PRO A 374 -20.36 -1.12 7.27
CA PRO A 374 -19.91 -2.48 6.97
C PRO A 374 -18.37 -2.61 6.83
N VAL A 375 -17.69 -1.54 6.40
CA VAL A 375 -16.21 -1.55 6.31
C VAL A 375 -15.54 -1.63 7.68
N ASP A 376 -16.22 -1.22 8.75
CA ASP A 376 -15.74 -1.32 10.15
C ASP A 376 -15.74 -2.78 10.63
N GLU A 377 -16.62 -3.62 10.07
CA GLU A 377 -16.59 -5.08 10.27
C GLU A 377 -15.48 -5.70 9.42
N ALA A 378 -15.38 -5.29 8.15
CA ALA A 378 -14.35 -5.79 7.23
C ALA A 378 -12.94 -5.55 7.80
N SER A 379 -12.67 -4.38 8.37
CA SER A 379 -11.37 -4.03 8.97
C SER A 379 -10.94 -4.93 10.13
N ARG A 380 -11.89 -5.58 10.81
CA ARG A 380 -11.63 -6.57 11.88
C ARG A 380 -11.44 -7.99 11.37
N SER A 381 -11.71 -8.23 10.09
CA SER A 381 -11.42 -9.53 9.46
C SER A 381 -9.95 -9.62 9.05
N GLN A 382 -9.31 -10.77 9.29
CA GLN A 382 -7.90 -10.95 8.96
C GLN A 382 -7.61 -10.79 7.46
N LYS A 383 -8.57 -11.11 6.60
CA LYS A 383 -8.44 -11.00 5.14
C LYS A 383 -8.36 -9.54 4.70
N TYR A 384 -9.29 -8.71 5.14
CA TYR A 384 -9.35 -7.31 4.72
C TYR A 384 -8.40 -6.41 5.54
N ALA A 385 -8.10 -6.73 6.80
CA ALA A 385 -7.09 -6.01 7.57
C ALA A 385 -5.71 -6.01 6.88
N LYS A 386 -5.31 -7.15 6.29
CA LYS A 386 -4.08 -7.25 5.49
C LYS A 386 -4.12 -6.41 4.22
N PHE A 387 -5.29 -6.31 3.58
CA PHE A 387 -5.50 -5.51 2.38
C PHE A 387 -5.40 -4.01 2.70
N PHE A 388 -5.98 -3.57 3.82
CA PHE A 388 -5.94 -2.17 4.28
C PHE A 388 -4.64 -1.77 5.02
N GLY A 389 -3.78 -2.74 5.36
CA GLY A 389 -2.54 -2.48 6.09
C GLY A 389 -2.74 -2.15 7.57
N ILE A 390 -3.82 -2.67 8.18
CA ILE A 390 -4.19 -2.43 9.57
C ILE A 390 -3.38 -3.34 10.49
N THR A 391 -2.68 -2.74 11.46
CA THR A 391 -1.87 -3.43 12.48
C THR A 391 -2.56 -3.42 13.84
N LEU A 392 -2.50 -4.54 14.57
CA LEU A 392 -3.06 -4.65 15.92
C LEU A 392 -2.08 -4.10 16.99
N PRO A 393 -2.59 -3.56 18.12
CA PRO A 393 -3.98 -3.20 18.32
C PRO A 393 -4.37 -1.96 17.48
N PHE A 394 -5.64 -1.84 17.11
CA PHE A 394 -6.14 -0.65 16.40
C PHE A 394 -7.50 -0.21 16.93
N ILE A 395 -7.87 1.03 16.60
CA ILE A 395 -9.17 1.63 16.89
C ILE A 395 -9.95 1.72 15.57
N PRO A 396 -11.11 1.05 15.42
CA PRO A 396 -11.93 1.12 14.21
C PRO A 396 -12.70 2.45 14.12
N GLY A 397 -13.44 2.63 13.01
CA GLY A 397 -14.29 3.80 12.77
C GLY A 397 -13.68 4.78 11.78
N TYR A 398 -14.44 5.07 10.72
CA TYR A 398 -13.97 5.90 9.60
C TYR A 398 -14.85 7.12 9.33
N ASP A 399 -16.06 7.16 9.87
CA ASP A 399 -16.89 8.36 9.87
C ASP A 399 -16.80 9.02 11.24
N ILE A 400 -16.45 10.31 11.30
CA ILE A 400 -16.53 11.11 12.53
C ILE A 400 -17.22 12.45 12.29
N ALA A 401 -17.82 12.99 13.33
CA ALA A 401 -18.13 14.40 13.44
C ALA A 401 -17.72 14.91 14.83
N GLY A 402 -17.10 16.08 14.86
CA GLY A 402 -16.58 16.63 16.11
C GLY A 402 -16.02 18.04 15.98
N VAL A 403 -15.29 18.47 16.99
CA VAL A 403 -14.72 19.81 17.07
C VAL A 403 -13.21 19.72 17.00
N VAL A 404 -12.57 20.58 16.22
CA VAL A 404 -11.11 20.66 16.14
C VAL A 404 -10.55 21.08 17.50
N GLU A 405 -9.79 20.20 18.13
CA GLU A 405 -9.13 20.42 19.41
C GLU A 405 -7.78 21.12 19.21
N LYS A 406 -6.99 20.59 18.26
CA LYS A 406 -5.61 21.05 18.00
C LYS A 406 -5.30 20.92 16.52
N ILE A 407 -4.44 21.80 16.02
CA ILE A 407 -3.99 21.79 14.61
C ILE A 407 -2.47 21.59 14.53
N GLY A 408 -2.03 20.89 13.50
CA GLY A 408 -0.64 20.82 13.09
C GLY A 408 -0.18 22.11 12.40
N ALA A 409 1.13 22.33 12.35
CA ALA A 409 1.75 23.56 11.84
C ALA A 409 1.51 23.83 10.33
N LYS A 410 1.12 22.82 9.55
CA LYS A 410 0.84 22.92 8.10
C LYS A 410 -0.66 22.95 7.78
N ILE A 411 -1.53 22.93 8.79
CA ILE A 411 -2.97 23.13 8.60
C ILE A 411 -3.23 24.59 8.23
N THR A 412 -4.06 24.79 7.22
CA THR A 412 -4.39 26.13 6.67
C THR A 412 -5.89 26.39 6.59
N ARG A 413 -6.72 25.35 6.54
CA ARG A 413 -8.17 25.40 6.31
C ARG A 413 -9.00 25.32 7.58
N PHE A 414 -8.41 24.86 8.69
CA PHE A 414 -9.10 24.66 9.96
C PHE A 414 -8.39 25.36 11.12
N ARG A 415 -9.14 25.67 12.16
CA ARG A 415 -8.68 26.26 13.42
C ARG A 415 -9.27 25.49 14.59
N THR A 416 -8.60 25.56 15.74
CA THR A 416 -9.17 25.05 16.99
C THR A 416 -10.55 25.68 17.24
N GLY A 417 -11.53 24.85 17.60
CA GLY A 417 -12.93 25.22 17.81
C GLY A 417 -13.83 24.97 16.59
N ASP A 418 -13.30 24.70 15.40
CA ASP A 418 -14.11 24.48 14.22
C ASP A 418 -14.93 23.18 14.31
N PRO A 419 -16.23 23.19 13.98
CA PRO A 419 -17.02 21.98 13.85
C PRO A 419 -16.77 21.32 12.48
N VAL A 420 -16.41 20.04 12.49
CA VAL A 420 -16.03 19.27 11.30
C VAL A 420 -16.70 17.91 11.26
N TYR A 421 -16.81 17.33 10.07
CA TYR A 421 -16.95 15.87 9.89
C TYR A 421 -15.91 15.37 8.89
N ALA A 422 -15.56 14.09 8.99
CA ALA A 422 -14.48 13.52 8.20
C ALA A 422 -14.73 12.06 7.84
N TYR A 423 -14.24 11.69 6.65
CA TYR A 423 -13.97 10.29 6.29
C TYR A 423 -12.48 10.01 6.51
N LEU A 424 -12.15 9.29 7.58
CA LEU A 424 -10.79 8.91 7.95
C LEU A 424 -10.27 7.77 7.05
N SER A 425 -8.96 7.79 6.74
CA SER A 425 -8.34 6.75 5.93
C SER A 425 -8.57 5.34 6.50
N LEU A 426 -8.79 4.37 5.61
CA LEU A 426 -9.02 2.98 6.03
C LEU A 426 -7.82 2.36 6.78
N LYS A 427 -6.63 2.91 6.54
CA LYS A 427 -5.39 2.48 7.19
C LYS A 427 -5.31 2.96 8.64
N ASP A 428 -5.64 4.22 8.88
CA ASP A 428 -5.41 4.85 10.17
C ASP A 428 -6.63 4.71 11.11
N GLY A 429 -7.86 4.78 10.57
CA GLY A 429 -9.08 4.65 11.37
C GLY A 429 -9.13 5.62 12.56
N GLY A 430 -9.60 5.14 13.71
CA GLY A 430 -9.56 5.89 14.96
C GLY A 430 -10.86 6.57 15.36
N GLY A 431 -11.94 6.45 14.58
CA GLY A 431 -13.19 7.17 14.84
C GLY A 431 -13.98 6.69 16.05
N TYR A 432 -13.79 5.44 16.50
CA TYR A 432 -14.44 4.91 17.71
C TYR A 432 -13.65 5.27 18.97
N ALA A 433 -13.37 6.55 19.15
CA ALA A 433 -12.64 7.09 20.30
C ALA A 433 -13.04 8.54 20.58
N GLU A 434 -12.75 9.02 21.78
CA GLU A 434 -12.99 10.43 22.16
C GLU A 434 -12.17 11.43 21.32
N TYR A 435 -11.03 11.00 20.78
CA TYR A 435 -10.21 11.82 19.89
C TYR A 435 -9.72 11.01 18.69
N ALA A 436 -9.70 11.65 17.52
CA ALA A 436 -9.19 11.10 16.28
C ALA A 436 -8.40 12.16 15.51
N VAL A 437 -7.47 11.73 14.66
CA VAL A 437 -6.74 12.64 13.76
C VAL A 437 -7.30 12.57 12.35
N ALA A 438 -7.33 13.70 11.66
CA ALA A 438 -7.72 13.80 10.25
C ALA A 438 -6.81 14.79 9.52
N THR A 439 -6.64 14.60 8.22
CA THR A 439 -5.99 15.55 7.31
C THR A 439 -7.02 16.49 6.69
N GLU A 440 -6.54 17.55 6.02
CA GLU A 440 -7.44 18.46 5.31
C GLU A 440 -8.13 17.83 4.09
N VAL A 441 -7.64 16.71 3.58
CA VAL A 441 -8.31 15.97 2.49
C VAL A 441 -9.47 15.13 3.03
N GLU A 442 -9.40 14.71 4.28
CA GLU A 442 -10.39 13.84 4.94
C GLU A 442 -11.53 14.63 5.60
N ALA A 443 -11.24 15.82 6.12
CA ALA A 443 -12.20 16.64 6.88
C ALA A 443 -12.82 17.77 6.07
N ALA A 444 -14.09 18.08 6.38
CA ALA A 444 -14.82 19.22 5.85
C ALA A 444 -15.57 19.96 6.99
N PRO A 445 -15.93 21.25 6.80
CA PRO A 445 -16.77 21.97 7.74
C PRO A 445 -18.11 21.26 7.93
N LYS A 446 -18.58 21.16 9.17
CA LYS A 446 -19.87 20.52 9.48
C LYS A 446 -21.05 21.34 8.93
N PRO A 447 -22.11 20.72 8.35
CA PRO A 447 -23.25 21.48 7.87
C PRO A 447 -23.95 22.04 9.11
N GLN A 448 -24.39 23.30 9.00
CA GLN A 448 -24.90 24.03 10.16
C GLN A 448 -26.30 23.54 10.57
N SER A 449 -27.05 22.98 9.63
CA SER A 449 -28.46 22.61 9.79
C SER A 449 -28.72 21.29 10.52
N ILE A 450 -27.69 20.47 10.77
CA ILE A 450 -27.82 19.12 11.34
C ILE A 450 -27.00 18.96 12.63
N THR A 451 -27.31 17.96 13.43
CA THR A 451 -26.56 17.59 14.66
C THR A 451 -25.19 16.96 14.36
N PHE A 452 -24.33 16.78 15.36
CA PHE A 452 -23.09 16.00 15.17
C PHE A 452 -23.40 14.53 14.92
N GLY A 453 -24.43 13.99 15.59
CA GLY A 453 -24.93 12.63 15.35
C GLY A 453 -25.31 12.40 13.88
N GLU A 454 -26.09 13.31 13.30
CA GLU A 454 -26.43 13.26 11.87
C GLU A 454 -25.20 13.45 10.98
N ALA A 455 -24.34 14.42 11.29
CA ALA A 455 -23.15 14.69 10.50
C ALA A 455 -22.18 13.50 10.44
N ALA A 456 -22.04 12.74 11.54
CA ALA A 456 -21.25 11.51 11.56
C ALA A 456 -21.86 10.39 10.70
N GLY A 457 -23.13 10.50 10.31
CA GLY A 457 -23.79 9.58 9.39
C GLY A 457 -23.50 9.85 7.91
N VAL A 458 -22.81 10.94 7.57
CA VAL A 458 -22.67 11.42 6.18
C VAL A 458 -21.44 10.86 5.44
N PRO A 459 -20.20 10.95 5.95
CA PRO A 459 -19.00 11.06 5.11
C PRO A 459 -18.81 9.90 4.11
N VAL A 460 -18.67 8.66 4.59
CA VAL A 460 -18.43 7.48 3.76
C VAL A 460 -19.57 7.26 2.78
N VAL A 461 -20.81 7.26 3.25
CA VAL A 461 -21.96 6.86 2.43
C VAL A 461 -22.35 7.92 1.40
N ALA A 462 -22.23 9.20 1.75
CA ALA A 462 -22.52 10.29 0.83
C ALA A 462 -21.41 10.45 -0.23
N LEU A 463 -20.13 10.30 0.15
CA LEU A 463 -19.03 10.24 -0.82
C LEU A 463 -19.16 9.04 -1.75
N THR A 464 -19.55 7.88 -1.22
CA THR A 464 -19.77 6.68 -2.05
C THR A 464 -20.85 6.94 -3.10
N ALA A 465 -21.99 7.52 -2.68
CA ALA A 465 -23.06 7.88 -3.60
C ALA A 465 -22.63 8.94 -4.63
N TRP A 466 -21.91 9.97 -4.18
CA TRP A 466 -21.42 11.06 -5.03
C TRP A 466 -20.43 10.55 -6.08
N GLN A 467 -19.38 9.85 -5.66
CA GLN A 467 -18.34 9.33 -6.56
C GLN A 467 -18.90 8.29 -7.53
N ALA A 468 -19.88 7.47 -7.09
CA ALA A 468 -20.55 6.52 -7.96
C ALA A 468 -21.36 7.21 -9.05
N LEU A 469 -22.26 8.12 -8.66
CA LEU A 469 -23.21 8.72 -9.60
C LEU A 469 -22.61 9.85 -10.43
N ILE A 470 -21.79 10.70 -9.81
CA ILE A 470 -21.29 11.93 -10.41
C ILE A 470 -19.96 11.69 -11.11
N ASP A 471 -18.95 11.19 -10.38
CA ASP A 471 -17.59 11.10 -10.94
C ASP A 471 -17.45 9.91 -11.89
N THR A 472 -17.99 8.74 -11.49
CA THR A 472 -17.83 7.48 -12.21
C THR A 472 -18.87 7.31 -13.31
N ALA A 473 -20.16 7.33 -12.96
CA ALA A 473 -21.24 7.13 -13.93
C ALA A 473 -21.54 8.38 -14.77
N LYS A 474 -21.12 9.57 -14.32
CA LYS A 474 -21.38 10.86 -14.97
C LYS A 474 -22.86 11.14 -15.20
N LEU A 475 -23.68 10.79 -14.21
CA LEU A 475 -25.12 10.98 -14.23
C LEU A 475 -25.47 12.46 -14.48
N SER A 476 -26.34 12.65 -15.46
CA SER A 476 -26.77 13.95 -15.97
C SER A 476 -28.29 14.09 -15.91
N ALA A 477 -28.78 15.33 -15.95
CA ALA A 477 -30.21 15.61 -15.95
C ALA A 477 -30.94 14.90 -17.09
N GLY A 478 -32.17 14.43 -16.83
CA GLY A 478 -32.99 13.68 -17.79
C GLY A 478 -32.65 12.20 -17.94
N GLN A 479 -31.50 11.74 -17.44
CA GLN A 479 -31.17 10.31 -17.42
C GLN A 479 -32.00 9.55 -16.39
N THR A 480 -32.24 8.26 -16.63
CA THR A 480 -32.90 7.36 -15.68
C THR A 480 -31.88 6.51 -14.94
N VAL A 481 -31.90 6.53 -13.61
CA VAL A 481 -31.03 5.71 -12.75
C VAL A 481 -31.85 4.70 -11.95
N LEU A 482 -31.37 3.46 -11.90
CA LEU A 482 -31.85 2.43 -10.98
C LEU A 482 -30.89 2.31 -9.79
N ILE A 483 -31.40 2.50 -8.57
CA ILE A 483 -30.62 2.42 -7.33
C ILE A 483 -31.11 1.22 -6.53
N HIS A 484 -30.27 0.20 -6.39
CA HIS A 484 -30.58 -0.91 -5.52
C HIS A 484 -30.31 -0.55 -4.06
N GLY A 485 -31.14 -1.08 -3.15
CA GLY A 485 -30.97 -0.84 -1.71
C GLY A 485 -31.20 0.62 -1.30
N GLY A 486 -32.16 1.31 -1.95
CA GLY A 486 -32.39 2.75 -1.81
C GLY A 486 -32.72 3.23 -0.40
N SER A 487 -33.08 2.34 0.53
CA SER A 487 -33.36 2.67 1.93
C SER A 487 -32.16 2.47 2.88
N GLY A 488 -31.04 1.92 2.39
CA GLY A 488 -29.82 1.71 3.17
C GLY A 488 -28.92 2.95 3.20
N GLY A 489 -27.81 2.87 3.92
CA GLY A 489 -26.92 4.01 4.16
C GLY A 489 -26.48 4.77 2.90
N VAL A 490 -26.00 4.08 1.86
CA VAL A 490 -25.62 4.72 0.58
C VAL A 490 -26.87 5.09 -0.23
N GLY A 491 -27.87 4.20 -0.25
CA GLY A 491 -29.08 4.37 -1.06
C GLY A 491 -29.84 5.65 -0.74
N THR A 492 -29.97 6.02 0.54
CA THR A 492 -30.71 7.21 0.94
C THR A 492 -30.07 8.51 0.45
N PHE A 493 -28.74 8.56 0.35
CA PHE A 493 -28.02 9.68 -0.26
C PHE A 493 -28.08 9.61 -1.79
N ALA A 494 -27.88 8.43 -2.37
CA ALA A 494 -27.88 8.24 -3.82
C ALA A 494 -29.20 8.67 -4.49
N VAL A 495 -30.35 8.34 -3.88
CA VAL A 495 -31.66 8.78 -4.37
C VAL A 495 -31.73 10.31 -4.42
N GLN A 496 -31.36 10.98 -3.32
CA GLN A 496 -31.47 12.43 -3.20
C GLN A 496 -30.46 13.16 -4.10
N ILE A 497 -29.21 12.67 -4.19
CA ILE A 497 -28.18 13.22 -5.10
C ILE A 497 -28.61 13.09 -6.55
N ALA A 498 -29.13 11.93 -6.96
CA ALA A 498 -29.64 11.74 -8.31
C ALA A 498 -30.82 12.68 -8.63
N LYS A 499 -31.74 12.87 -7.68
CA LYS A 499 -32.84 13.84 -7.83
C LYS A 499 -32.36 15.27 -7.91
N ALA A 500 -31.42 15.68 -7.05
CA ALA A 500 -30.81 17.00 -7.11
C ALA A 500 -30.07 17.26 -8.43
N ARG A 501 -29.59 16.20 -9.09
CA ARG A 501 -28.97 16.24 -10.42
C ARG A 501 -29.98 16.27 -11.59
N GLY A 502 -31.28 16.18 -11.31
CA GLY A 502 -32.35 16.21 -12.31
C GLY A 502 -32.56 14.87 -13.02
N ALA A 503 -32.10 13.75 -12.45
CA ALA A 503 -32.36 12.42 -12.97
C ALA A 503 -33.77 11.92 -12.61
N LYS A 504 -34.27 10.96 -13.40
CA LYS A 504 -35.41 10.12 -13.03
C LYS A 504 -34.88 8.94 -12.21
N VAL A 505 -35.38 8.78 -10.98
CA VAL A 505 -34.86 7.80 -10.02
C VAL A 505 -35.85 6.66 -9.84
N ILE A 506 -35.38 5.46 -10.12
CA ILE A 506 -36.01 4.20 -9.75
C ILE A 506 -35.20 3.64 -8.58
N ALA A 507 -35.84 3.25 -7.49
CA ALA A 507 -35.14 2.71 -6.33
C ALA A 507 -35.80 1.44 -5.80
N THR A 508 -35.01 0.46 -5.39
CA THR A 508 -35.52 -0.78 -4.79
C THR A 508 -35.36 -0.79 -3.27
N ALA A 509 -36.39 -1.24 -2.55
CA ALA A 509 -36.35 -1.53 -1.13
C ALA A 509 -37.43 -2.55 -0.75
N SER A 510 -37.47 -2.99 0.50
CA SER A 510 -38.54 -3.87 1.00
C SER A 510 -39.86 -3.11 1.20
N THR A 511 -40.96 -3.82 1.41
CA THR A 511 -42.29 -3.26 1.68
C THR A 511 -42.28 -2.13 2.70
N ALA A 512 -41.61 -2.33 3.84
CA ALA A 512 -41.58 -1.37 4.95
C ALA A 512 -40.87 -0.06 4.61
N ASN A 513 -40.17 0.01 3.47
CA ASN A 513 -39.34 1.14 3.08
C ASN A 513 -39.84 1.89 1.85
N GLN A 514 -40.97 1.49 1.28
CA GLN A 514 -41.51 2.13 0.08
C GLN A 514 -41.86 3.61 0.30
N ASP A 515 -42.45 3.95 1.44
CA ASP A 515 -42.79 5.35 1.74
C ASP A 515 -41.55 6.22 1.99
N LEU A 516 -40.48 5.63 2.56
CA LEU A 516 -39.21 6.33 2.68
C LEU A 516 -38.65 6.66 1.30
N LEU A 517 -38.64 5.71 0.35
CA LEU A 517 -38.12 5.98 -1.00
C LEU A 517 -38.87 7.13 -1.68
N LYS A 518 -40.20 7.17 -1.56
CA LYS A 518 -41.03 8.26 -2.09
C LYS A 518 -40.69 9.60 -1.42
N GLN A 519 -40.54 9.62 -0.09
CA GLN A 519 -40.16 10.83 0.65
C GLN A 519 -38.78 11.35 0.25
N LEU A 520 -37.84 10.47 -0.08
CA LEU A 520 -36.50 10.83 -0.55
C LEU A 520 -36.48 11.26 -2.03
N GLY A 521 -37.61 11.13 -2.74
CA GLY A 521 -37.80 11.62 -4.09
C GLY A 521 -37.66 10.57 -5.20
N ALA A 522 -37.67 9.27 -4.88
CA ALA A 522 -37.73 8.24 -5.93
C ALA A 522 -39.02 8.40 -6.75
N ASP A 523 -38.88 8.51 -8.08
CA ASP A 523 -40.02 8.61 -9.01
C ASP A 523 -40.75 7.26 -9.12
N VAL A 524 -40.00 6.16 -9.00
CA VAL A 524 -40.55 4.80 -8.94
C VAL A 524 -39.89 4.04 -7.79
N ALA A 525 -40.69 3.67 -6.78
CA ALA A 525 -40.26 2.80 -5.70
C ALA A 525 -40.68 1.35 -6.01
N ILE A 526 -39.71 0.44 -6.07
CA ILE A 526 -39.92 -0.98 -6.35
C ILE A 526 -39.79 -1.78 -5.06
N ASP A 527 -40.86 -2.48 -4.71
CA ASP A 527 -40.88 -3.48 -3.66
C ASP A 527 -40.35 -4.81 -4.19
N TYR A 528 -39.06 -5.09 -3.94
CA TYR A 528 -38.41 -6.30 -4.45
C TYR A 528 -38.99 -7.60 -3.85
N THR A 529 -39.80 -7.51 -2.79
CA THR A 529 -40.45 -8.67 -2.18
C THR A 529 -41.72 -9.09 -2.92
N LYS A 530 -42.25 -8.22 -3.79
CA LYS A 530 -43.54 -8.43 -4.48
C LYS A 530 -43.40 -8.52 -5.99
N GLN A 531 -42.36 -7.90 -6.55
CA GLN A 531 -42.14 -7.89 -7.99
C GLN A 531 -40.65 -7.88 -8.31
N LYS A 532 -40.31 -8.36 -9.50
CA LYS A 532 -38.96 -8.29 -10.03
C LYS A 532 -38.69 -6.87 -10.52
N PHE A 533 -37.48 -6.36 -10.30
CA PHE A 533 -37.17 -4.99 -10.71
C PHE A 533 -37.06 -4.86 -12.22
N GLU A 534 -36.61 -5.89 -12.93
CA GLU A 534 -36.43 -5.89 -14.39
C GLU A 534 -37.75 -5.90 -15.18
N ASP A 535 -38.86 -6.22 -14.51
CA ASP A 535 -40.18 -6.11 -15.12
C ASP A 535 -40.62 -4.63 -15.19
N VAL A 536 -40.03 -3.77 -14.35
CA VAL A 536 -40.39 -2.35 -14.19
C VAL A 536 -39.30 -1.42 -14.72
N ALA A 537 -38.05 -1.65 -14.33
CA ALA A 537 -36.88 -0.88 -14.75
C ALA A 537 -36.33 -1.49 -16.03
N LYS A 538 -36.51 -0.79 -17.15
CA LYS A 538 -36.00 -1.16 -18.48
C LYS A 538 -35.32 0.04 -19.12
N ASP A 539 -34.30 -0.23 -19.91
CA ASP A 539 -33.53 0.77 -20.67
C ASP A 539 -33.03 1.94 -19.80
N VAL A 540 -32.58 1.64 -18.58
CA VAL A 540 -32.04 2.68 -17.68
C VAL A 540 -30.65 3.12 -18.14
N ASP A 541 -30.31 4.39 -17.93
CA ASP A 541 -28.99 4.94 -18.24
C ASP A 541 -27.91 4.42 -17.31
N VAL A 542 -28.23 4.34 -16.01
CA VAL A 542 -27.29 4.03 -14.94
C VAL A 542 -27.91 3.06 -13.96
N VAL A 543 -27.14 2.06 -13.49
CA VAL A 543 -27.46 1.29 -12.29
C VAL A 543 -26.41 1.56 -11.23
N LEU A 544 -26.87 1.83 -10.01
CA LEU A 544 -26.05 1.79 -8.80
C LEU A 544 -26.42 0.53 -8.00
N ASP A 545 -25.49 -0.41 -7.93
CA ASP A 545 -25.62 -1.66 -7.21
C ASP A 545 -24.89 -1.63 -5.86
N SER A 546 -25.66 -1.70 -4.78
CA SER A 546 -25.14 -1.89 -3.41
C SER A 546 -25.53 -3.25 -2.81
N VAL A 547 -26.04 -4.19 -3.63
CA VAL A 547 -26.60 -5.47 -3.19
C VAL A 547 -25.76 -6.65 -3.69
N GLY A 548 -25.30 -6.58 -4.94
CA GLY A 548 -24.47 -7.62 -5.56
C GLY A 548 -25.24 -8.88 -5.90
N LYS A 549 -24.51 -10.00 -6.02
CA LYS A 549 -25.06 -11.34 -6.29
C LYS A 549 -26.01 -11.35 -7.50
N ASP A 550 -27.14 -12.04 -7.38
CA ASP A 550 -28.16 -12.17 -8.44
C ASP A 550 -28.76 -10.82 -8.84
N THR A 551 -28.81 -9.84 -7.94
CA THR A 551 -29.29 -8.48 -8.26
C THR A 551 -28.39 -7.83 -9.29
N LEU A 552 -27.06 -7.89 -9.09
CA LEU A 552 -26.09 -7.38 -10.07
C LEU A 552 -26.16 -8.16 -11.39
N ALA A 553 -26.21 -9.48 -11.33
CA ALA A 553 -26.28 -10.33 -12.53
C ALA A 553 -27.51 -9.99 -13.40
N ARG A 554 -28.67 -9.74 -12.78
CA ARG A 554 -29.90 -9.33 -13.48
C ARG A 554 -29.86 -7.87 -13.93
N SER A 555 -29.04 -7.03 -13.29
CA SER A 555 -28.94 -5.61 -13.62
C SER A 555 -28.31 -5.35 -14.98
N TYR A 556 -27.40 -6.20 -15.46
CA TYR A 556 -26.79 -6.04 -16.79
C TYR A 556 -27.85 -5.99 -17.91
N GLY A 557 -28.93 -6.76 -17.77
CA GLY A 557 -30.00 -6.85 -18.77
C GLY A 557 -30.96 -5.67 -18.81
N VAL A 558 -30.97 -4.79 -17.80
CA VAL A 558 -31.90 -3.65 -17.75
C VAL A 558 -31.28 -2.32 -18.19
N VAL A 559 -29.97 -2.30 -18.37
CA VAL A 559 -29.24 -1.09 -18.78
C VAL A 559 -29.29 -0.95 -20.29
N LYS A 560 -29.61 0.26 -20.76
CA LYS A 560 -29.61 0.56 -22.19
C LYS A 560 -28.20 0.43 -22.77
N LYS A 561 -28.09 0.11 -24.06
CA LYS A 561 -26.80 0.10 -24.77
C LYS A 561 -26.04 1.42 -24.56
N GLY A 562 -24.75 1.32 -24.22
CA GLY A 562 -23.88 2.44 -23.87
C GLY A 562 -24.06 3.02 -22.46
N GLY A 563 -25.05 2.54 -21.71
CA GLY A 563 -25.29 2.89 -20.31
C GLY A 563 -24.20 2.39 -19.37
N PHE A 564 -24.38 2.60 -18.06
CA PHE A 564 -23.33 2.39 -17.07
C PHE A 564 -23.82 1.62 -15.83
N ILE A 565 -23.02 0.67 -15.32
CA ILE A 565 -23.24 0.04 -14.01
C ILE A 565 -22.09 0.36 -13.07
N VAL A 566 -22.41 0.88 -11.89
CA VAL A 566 -21.47 0.98 -10.77
C VAL A 566 -21.88 -0.02 -9.71
N THR A 567 -20.97 -0.92 -9.31
CA THR A 567 -21.18 -1.79 -8.15
C THR A 567 -20.25 -1.42 -7.01
N LEU A 568 -20.80 -1.41 -5.79
CA LEU A 568 -20.09 -1.07 -4.55
C LEU A 568 -19.59 -2.30 -3.78
N VAL A 569 -20.10 -3.48 -4.13
CA VAL A 569 -19.98 -4.70 -3.31
C VAL A 569 -19.43 -5.90 -4.07
N ALA A 570 -19.19 -5.76 -5.37
CA ALA A 570 -18.70 -6.84 -6.23
C ALA A 570 -17.64 -6.36 -7.22
N ARG A 571 -16.95 -7.31 -7.84
CA ARG A 571 -16.14 -7.05 -9.04
C ARG A 571 -17.04 -7.03 -10.26
N ILE A 572 -16.93 -6.00 -11.08
CA ILE A 572 -17.65 -5.90 -12.35
C ILE A 572 -17.17 -7.00 -13.29
N ASP A 573 -18.10 -7.61 -14.03
CA ASP A 573 -17.79 -8.66 -15.00
C ASP A 573 -17.72 -8.05 -16.41
N GLN A 574 -16.51 -7.97 -16.97
CA GLN A 574 -16.30 -7.41 -18.29
C GLN A 574 -17.02 -8.20 -19.40
N GLY A 575 -17.16 -9.51 -19.26
CA GLY A 575 -17.86 -10.33 -20.24
C GLY A 575 -19.35 -10.01 -20.30
N GLU A 576 -19.98 -9.74 -19.16
CA GLU A 576 -21.37 -9.27 -19.12
C GLU A 576 -21.51 -7.83 -19.65
N LEU A 577 -20.55 -6.94 -19.38
CA LEU A 577 -20.55 -5.60 -19.97
C LEU A 577 -20.53 -5.65 -21.51
N ASP A 578 -19.62 -6.45 -22.07
CA ASP A 578 -19.45 -6.58 -23.52
C ASP A 578 -20.69 -7.21 -24.16
N LYS A 579 -21.20 -8.29 -23.57
CA LYS A 579 -22.42 -9.00 -24.01
C LYS A 579 -23.65 -8.08 -24.06
N HIS A 580 -23.78 -7.17 -23.11
CA HIS A 580 -24.88 -6.21 -23.04
C HIS A 580 -24.57 -4.88 -23.75
N SER A 581 -23.35 -4.70 -24.28
CA SER A 581 -22.88 -3.46 -24.92
C SER A 581 -23.00 -2.24 -24.00
N ILE A 582 -22.58 -2.39 -22.74
CA ILE A 582 -22.64 -1.37 -21.70
C ILE A 582 -21.26 -1.16 -21.07
N ARG A 583 -21.15 -0.16 -20.21
CA ARG A 583 -19.93 0.17 -19.46
C ARG A 583 -20.16 -0.10 -17.97
N GLY A 584 -19.09 -0.25 -17.20
CA GLY A 584 -19.24 -0.38 -15.76
C GLY A 584 -17.93 -0.32 -14.99
N ALA A 585 -18.05 -0.18 -13.68
CA ALA A 585 -16.92 -0.11 -12.76
C ALA A 585 -17.29 -0.66 -11.38
N SER A 586 -16.29 -1.23 -10.70
CA SER A 586 -16.32 -1.44 -9.25
C SER A 586 -15.75 -0.21 -8.55
N LEU A 587 -16.48 0.34 -7.58
CA LEU A 587 -16.05 1.55 -6.89
C LEU A 587 -15.55 1.26 -5.47
N GLY A 588 -14.34 1.73 -5.17
CA GLY A 588 -13.88 1.99 -3.82
C GLY A 588 -13.94 3.50 -3.57
N VAL A 589 -14.58 3.92 -2.47
CA VAL A 589 -14.70 5.34 -2.11
C VAL A 589 -13.38 5.87 -1.54
N GLU A 590 -13.05 7.12 -1.86
CA GLU A 590 -11.90 7.83 -1.31
C GLU A 590 -12.33 9.07 -0.50
N PRO A 591 -11.56 9.47 0.55
CA PRO A 591 -11.79 10.73 1.25
C PRO A 591 -11.66 11.95 0.32
N ASN A 592 -12.63 12.86 0.38
CA ASN A 592 -12.59 14.08 -0.41
C ASN A 592 -13.33 15.25 0.28
N SER A 593 -12.57 16.14 0.89
CA SER A 593 -13.11 17.32 1.60
C SER A 593 -13.92 18.27 0.72
N SER A 594 -13.57 18.41 -0.57
CA SER A 594 -14.29 19.31 -1.48
C SER A 594 -15.69 18.79 -1.80
N GLN A 595 -15.80 17.47 -2.03
CA GLN A 595 -17.08 16.80 -2.24
C GLN A 595 -17.92 16.81 -0.97
N LEU A 596 -17.31 16.52 0.19
CA LEU A 596 -17.98 16.65 1.47
C LEU A 596 -18.53 18.06 1.70
N THR A 597 -17.76 19.10 1.37
CA THR A 597 -18.21 20.50 1.49
C THR A 597 -19.43 20.77 0.62
N GLU A 598 -19.45 20.27 -0.62
CA GLU A 598 -20.60 20.44 -1.52
C GLU A 598 -21.83 19.67 -1.05
N ILE A 599 -21.64 18.44 -0.57
CA ILE A 599 -22.70 17.64 0.08
C ILE A 599 -23.25 18.39 1.30
N GLY A 600 -22.39 19.01 2.11
CA GLY A 600 -22.78 19.83 3.26
C GLY A 600 -23.68 20.98 2.87
N LYS A 601 -23.37 21.69 1.77
CA LYS A 601 -24.27 22.74 1.24
C LYS A 601 -25.63 22.20 0.84
N LEU A 602 -25.69 21.05 0.17
CA LEU A 602 -26.96 20.42 -0.21
C LEU A 602 -27.80 20.01 1.01
N ILE A 603 -27.15 19.63 2.10
CA ILE A 603 -27.81 19.36 3.39
C ILE A 603 -28.37 20.66 3.98
N ASP A 604 -27.57 21.72 4.04
CA ASP A 604 -27.99 23.04 4.56
C ASP A 604 -29.12 23.67 3.74
N GLU A 605 -29.11 23.46 2.42
CA GLU A 605 -30.19 23.84 1.50
C GLU A 605 -31.42 22.91 1.59
N LYS A 606 -31.39 21.90 2.46
CA LYS A 606 -32.45 20.89 2.66
C LYS A 606 -32.79 20.06 1.42
N LYS A 607 -31.86 20.00 0.45
CA LYS A 607 -31.95 19.11 -0.73
C LYS A 607 -31.58 17.67 -0.39
N ILE A 608 -30.80 17.47 0.67
CA ILE A 608 -30.47 16.16 1.22
C ILE A 608 -30.88 16.10 2.69
N LYS A 609 -31.75 15.16 3.03
CA LYS A 609 -32.11 14.78 4.39
C LYS A 609 -31.26 13.58 4.83
N VAL A 610 -30.56 13.73 5.95
CA VAL A 610 -29.81 12.64 6.58
C VAL A 610 -30.80 11.72 7.32
N VAL A 611 -30.64 10.40 7.16
CA VAL A 611 -31.50 9.39 7.80
C VAL A 611 -30.66 8.59 8.79
N VAL A 612 -30.63 9.01 10.06
CA VAL A 612 -30.10 8.21 11.17
C VAL A 612 -31.25 7.44 11.80
N SER A 613 -31.16 6.11 11.82
CA SER A 613 -32.22 5.26 12.38
C SER A 613 -31.98 4.89 13.84
N GLN A 614 -30.72 4.78 14.26
CA GLN A 614 -30.36 4.37 15.62
C GLN A 614 -29.07 5.05 16.06
N THR A 615 -29.01 5.34 17.35
CA THR A 615 -27.85 5.92 18.02
C THR A 615 -27.52 5.06 19.24
N PHE A 616 -26.28 4.59 19.32
CA PHE A 616 -25.77 3.84 20.47
C PHE A 616 -24.69 4.67 21.19
N PRO A 617 -24.45 4.52 22.50
CA PRO A 617 -23.25 5.07 23.11
C PRO A 617 -21.99 4.34 22.58
N LEU A 618 -20.83 4.99 22.60
CA LEU A 618 -19.56 4.40 22.16
C LEU A 618 -19.27 3.04 22.82
N SER A 619 -19.57 2.91 24.10
CA SER A 619 -19.42 1.65 24.87
C SER A 619 -20.25 0.48 24.33
N GLU A 620 -21.25 0.74 23.48
CA GLU A 620 -22.09 -0.26 22.84
C GLU A 620 -21.77 -0.46 21.35
N ALA A 621 -20.58 -0.07 20.89
CA ALA A 621 -20.13 -0.25 19.50
C ALA A 621 -20.31 -1.70 18.98
N MET A 622 -20.16 -2.70 19.86
CA MET A 622 -20.44 -4.10 19.52
C MET A 622 -21.88 -4.32 19.06
N LYS A 623 -22.87 -3.80 19.81
CA LYS A 623 -24.30 -3.92 19.45
C LYS A 623 -24.60 -3.20 18.14
N ALA A 624 -24.02 -2.01 17.97
CA ALA A 624 -24.19 -1.23 16.76
C ALA A 624 -23.65 -1.98 15.51
N GLN A 625 -22.46 -2.60 15.61
CA GLN A 625 -21.92 -3.41 14.51
C GLN A 625 -22.73 -4.68 14.25
N GLN A 626 -23.22 -5.36 15.30
CA GLN A 626 -24.13 -6.50 15.14
C GLN A 626 -25.39 -6.12 14.36
N GLN A 627 -25.96 -4.94 14.64
CA GLN A 627 -27.13 -4.44 13.91
C GLN A 627 -26.80 -4.15 12.44
N VAL A 628 -25.65 -3.53 12.14
CA VAL A 628 -25.22 -3.30 10.74
C VAL A 628 -25.03 -4.61 9.99
N ALA A 629 -24.44 -5.64 10.63
CA ALA A 629 -24.18 -6.95 10.04
C ALA A 629 -25.44 -7.70 9.60
N THR A 630 -26.63 -7.33 10.10
CA THR A 630 -27.91 -7.89 9.63
C THR A 630 -28.23 -7.54 8.17
N GLY A 631 -27.61 -6.48 7.62
CA GLY A 631 -27.92 -5.97 6.28
C GLY A 631 -29.29 -5.30 6.15
N HIS A 632 -30.05 -5.16 7.24
CA HIS A 632 -31.43 -4.65 7.25
C HIS A 632 -31.55 -3.26 7.90
N THR A 633 -30.46 -2.51 7.96
CA THR A 633 -30.44 -1.16 8.53
C THR A 633 -31.09 -0.16 7.56
N ARG A 634 -32.07 0.61 8.06
CA ARG A 634 -32.60 1.80 7.37
C ARG A 634 -31.65 2.97 7.61
N GLY A 635 -31.14 3.60 6.55
CA GLY A 635 -30.21 4.73 6.67
C GLY A 635 -28.94 4.37 7.43
N LYS A 636 -28.57 5.18 8.42
CA LYS A 636 -27.32 5.08 9.18
C LYS A 636 -27.51 4.79 10.66
N ILE A 637 -26.54 4.10 11.23
CA ILE A 637 -26.34 3.91 12.67
C ILE A 637 -25.12 4.73 13.07
N VAL A 638 -25.22 5.40 14.21
CA VAL A 638 -24.15 6.24 14.75
C VAL A 638 -23.87 5.91 16.21
N LEU A 639 -22.64 6.18 16.63
CA LEU A 639 -22.17 6.10 18.01
C LEU A 639 -22.10 7.52 18.58
N ARG A 640 -22.75 7.76 19.72
CA ARG A 640 -22.53 8.96 20.54
C ARG A 640 -21.27 8.76 21.38
N VAL A 641 -20.28 9.62 21.15
CA VAL A 641 -18.97 9.58 21.83
C VAL A 641 -18.94 10.58 22.98
N ALA A 642 -19.41 11.79 22.75
CA ALA A 642 -19.51 12.84 23.75
C ALA A 642 -20.85 13.58 23.63
N GLU A 643 -21.21 14.32 24.69
CA GLU A 643 -22.37 15.22 24.65
C GLU A 643 -22.08 16.43 23.74
N GLU A 644 -23.10 16.88 23.01
CA GLU A 644 -22.96 18.01 22.10
C GLU A 644 -22.69 19.30 22.91
N PRO A 645 -21.73 20.14 22.47
CA PRO A 645 -21.50 21.43 23.09
C PRO A 645 -22.77 22.29 22.91
N LYS A 646 -23.24 22.89 24.02
CA LYS A 646 -24.44 23.74 24.05
C LYS A 646 -24.28 25.03 23.26
#